data_AF-A0A818EWU0-F1
#
_entry.id   AF-A0A818EWU0-F1
#
_cell.length_a   1.000
_cell.length_b   1.000
_cell.length_c   1.000
_cell.angle_alpha   90.00
_cell.angle_beta   90.00
_cell.angle_gamma   90.00
#
_symmetry.space_group_name_H-M   'P 1'
#
loop_
_entity.id
_entity.type
_entity.pdbx_description
1 polymer ?
#
loop_
_entity_poly.entity_id
_entity_poly.type
_entity_poly.pdbx_seq_one_letter_code
_entity_poly.pdbx_strand_id
1 'polypeptide(L)'
;MDLFDAPFYWGRITRQDAEEILDQSGLKNGLYLIREKFEEAGSYAITLCFFKRFYHYRIDRLLNDNVILNGSRAQEKFTFSNNDIQSNGHGRSTRNSEQIEFPGPMELINHFQKHAERLVTTLSIPCQRPFNYNFIQFWCVPLLTPELYMNKIFQAASNTDDEIPIKDKLTSKRYIYERRVLKTLHESELWFHSCIGRQEAEVRLENAGRKNGLFLVREKLGDKRSRAGYSLSLCFQQEYHHYIIQKTPNDCLQVASSHKSRCINQFGSLAQLVDFYHRNHQDLACTLQYPCNRPGGSIRIVPYRTLLDGCLTYFYLKYLLMKFLFLVDRNTESESSSTDLSSPTLPMLNDPNNTSSFDFNVANSASTFDCDNNHDSSLIENAFIDEKYLILGDKLGEGQFGEVYHGKLIGNDENNNGITKYTLQHVAIKQLRQTQNSFIQELYNEGKRMLSLDHPYIVKIFGICKHEITISLVLELCPYGAMNRWLRLNKTFRISYILNYMYQVSDGMNYLHEKNIIHRDLALRNILIMSKTVCKISDFGLSRVLGDNRYYQIGQNRRLPSIWYPPEVLETPLFHSQVDIWSFGITVWEATSYGQTPYKQELEAMQGMLFESISQKLLRFLRNDNRLKQPSNCPNPIYDLMLKCWEYE
;
A
#
# COMPACT_ATOMS: atom_id res chain seq x y z
N MET A 1 -0.94 0.11 16.27
CA MET A 1 -2.06 0.28 15.33
C MET A 1 -2.20 1.77 15.12
N ASP A 2 -2.21 2.25 13.88
CA ASP A 2 -2.51 3.65 13.54
C ASP A 2 -4.02 3.90 13.70
N LEU A 3 -4.43 5.11 14.08
CA LEU A 3 -5.85 5.44 14.31
C LEU A 3 -6.67 5.21 13.04
N PHE A 4 -6.11 5.55 11.88
CA PHE A 4 -6.78 5.42 10.58
C PHE A 4 -7.09 3.96 10.20
N ASP A 5 -6.33 3.02 10.76
CA ASP A 5 -6.53 1.59 10.56
C ASP A 5 -7.47 0.99 11.61
N ALA A 6 -7.81 1.74 12.65
CA ALA A 6 -8.71 1.25 13.68
C ALA A 6 -10.12 1.06 13.11
N PRO A 7 -10.78 -0.08 13.38
CA PRO A 7 -12.14 -0.31 12.94
C PRO A 7 -13.13 0.67 13.61
N PHE A 8 -12.77 1.26 14.75
CA PHE A 8 -13.59 2.26 15.44
C PHE A 8 -13.32 3.71 15.00
N TYR A 9 -12.44 3.94 14.03
CA TYR A 9 -12.23 5.26 13.43
C TYR A 9 -13.10 5.41 12.18
N TRP A 10 -14.05 6.34 12.24
CA TRP A 10 -15.05 6.56 11.20
C TRP A 10 -14.72 7.70 10.24
N GLY A 11 -13.51 8.27 10.32
CA GLY A 11 -13.14 9.40 9.48
C GLY A 11 -13.94 10.66 9.79
N ARG A 12 -14.32 11.38 8.74
CA ARG A 12 -15.00 12.69 8.83
C ARG A 12 -16.50 12.56 8.77
N ILE A 13 -17.08 12.14 9.89
CA ILE A 13 -18.52 12.13 10.11
C ILE A 13 -18.95 13.28 11.02
N THR A 14 -20.17 13.78 10.84
CA THR A 14 -20.69 14.84 11.69
C THR A 14 -20.93 14.32 13.12
N ARG A 15 -21.17 15.25 14.05
CA ARG A 15 -21.57 14.88 15.41
C ARG A 15 -22.85 14.05 15.40
N GLN A 16 -23.83 14.45 14.59
CA GLN A 16 -25.12 13.78 14.49
C GLN A 16 -24.98 12.39 13.87
N ASP A 17 -24.23 12.24 12.76
CA ASP A 17 -23.97 10.94 12.15
C ASP A 17 -23.35 9.97 13.17
N ALA A 18 -22.41 10.46 13.99
CA ALA A 18 -21.79 9.66 15.03
C ALA A 18 -22.78 9.20 16.12
N GLU A 19 -23.71 10.07 16.51
CA GLU A 19 -24.78 9.73 17.46
C GLU A 19 -25.71 8.66 16.86
N GLU A 20 -26.13 8.82 15.60
CA GLU A 20 -26.98 7.86 14.88
C GLU A 20 -26.31 6.48 14.72
N ILE A 21 -25.02 6.45 14.40
CA ILE A 21 -24.23 5.22 14.30
C ILE A 21 -24.18 4.48 15.65
N LEU A 22 -23.96 5.20 16.75
CA LEU A 22 -23.94 4.60 18.09
C LEU A 22 -25.33 4.14 18.54
N ASP A 23 -26.38 4.86 18.14
CA ASP A 23 -27.78 4.48 18.39
C ASP A 23 -28.13 3.15 17.71
N GLN A 24 -27.83 3.04 16.42
CA GLN A 24 -28.01 1.80 15.64
C GLN A 24 -27.17 0.63 16.16
N SER A 25 -26.05 0.93 16.83
CA SER A 25 -25.14 -0.06 17.42
C SER A 25 -25.55 -0.52 18.82
N GLY A 26 -26.73 -0.09 19.32
CA GLY A 26 -27.38 -0.65 20.50
C GLY A 26 -27.11 0.06 21.83
N LEU A 27 -26.60 1.31 21.82
CA LEU A 27 -26.52 2.22 22.98
C LEU A 27 -25.90 1.63 24.27
N LYS A 28 -24.93 0.70 24.13
CA LYS A 28 -24.28 0.08 25.30
C LYS A 28 -23.41 1.10 26.04
N ASN A 29 -23.33 0.95 27.37
CA ASN A 29 -22.41 1.77 28.17
C ASN A 29 -20.95 1.48 27.79
N GLY A 30 -20.17 2.52 27.52
CA GLY A 30 -18.79 2.38 27.07
C GLY A 30 -18.66 2.15 25.56
N LEU A 31 -19.76 2.16 24.81
CA LEU A 31 -19.73 2.10 23.34
C LEU A 31 -19.20 3.43 22.79
N TYR A 32 -18.16 3.37 21.95
CA TYR A 32 -17.51 4.57 21.44
C TYR A 32 -17.08 4.45 19.99
N LEU A 33 -16.90 5.60 19.34
CA LEU A 33 -16.22 5.74 18.07
C LEU A 33 -15.33 6.98 18.06
N ILE A 34 -14.40 7.01 17.11
CA ILE A 34 -13.50 8.15 16.89
C ILE A 34 -13.79 8.75 15.52
N ARG A 35 -13.88 10.07 15.47
CA ARG A 35 -14.07 10.83 14.24
C ARG A 35 -13.07 11.97 14.16
N GLU A 36 -12.71 12.37 12.95
CA GLU A 36 -11.91 13.57 12.73
C GLU A 36 -12.81 14.81 12.77
N LYS A 37 -12.31 15.94 13.29
CA LYS A 37 -13.07 17.19 13.29
C LYS A 37 -12.87 17.92 11.97
N PHE A 38 -13.94 18.55 11.48
CA PHE A 38 -13.90 19.39 10.27
C PHE A 38 -13.13 20.70 10.49
N GLU A 39 -13.17 21.23 11.71
CA GLU A 39 -12.70 22.58 12.08
C GLU A 39 -11.16 22.70 12.15
N GLU A 40 -10.49 21.62 12.56
CA GLU A 40 -9.05 21.61 12.89
C GLU A 40 -8.42 20.33 12.37
N ALA A 41 -7.60 20.45 11.31
CA ALA A 41 -6.91 19.31 10.71
C ALA A 41 -5.95 18.65 11.73
N GLY A 42 -6.11 17.33 11.94
CA GLY A 42 -5.34 16.57 12.92
C GLY A 42 -5.91 16.57 14.34
N SER A 43 -7.05 17.25 14.57
CA SER A 43 -7.86 17.14 15.79
C SER A 43 -8.96 16.11 15.61
N TYR A 44 -9.18 15.29 16.63
CA TYR A 44 -10.17 14.22 16.63
C TYR A 44 -11.26 14.49 17.67
N ALA A 45 -12.33 13.70 17.62
CA ALA A 45 -13.33 13.66 18.65
C ALA A 45 -13.67 12.21 18.99
N ILE A 46 -13.78 11.95 20.29
CA ILE A 46 -14.36 10.72 20.82
C ILE A 46 -15.85 10.97 20.96
N THR A 47 -16.69 10.12 20.37
CA THR A 47 -18.12 10.06 20.73
C THR A 47 -18.32 8.81 21.56
N LEU A 48 -18.82 8.96 22.79
CA LEU A 48 -18.98 7.91 23.79
C LEU A 48 -20.42 7.85 24.28
N CYS A 49 -21.01 6.66 24.28
CA CYS A 49 -22.33 6.38 24.81
C CYS A 49 -22.25 5.95 26.29
N PHE A 50 -23.02 6.60 27.14
CA PHE A 50 -23.18 6.24 28.54
C PHE A 50 -24.57 6.63 29.06
N PHE A 51 -25.26 5.67 29.68
CA PHE A 51 -26.66 5.80 30.10
C PHE A 51 -27.58 6.33 28.99
N LYS A 52 -27.46 5.76 27.78
CA LYS A 52 -28.25 6.16 26.60
C LYS A 52 -28.12 7.66 26.24
N ARG A 53 -27.01 8.29 26.63
CA ARG A 53 -26.64 9.66 26.25
C ARG A 53 -25.29 9.65 25.56
N PHE A 54 -25.11 10.60 24.65
CA PHE A 54 -23.86 10.77 23.91
C PHE A 54 -23.01 11.88 24.53
N TYR A 55 -21.73 11.58 24.71
CA TYR A 55 -20.71 12.49 25.21
C TYR A 55 -19.64 12.65 24.15
N HIS A 56 -19.23 13.89 23.88
CA HIS A 56 -18.19 14.18 22.89
C HIS A 56 -16.98 14.81 23.58
N TYR A 57 -15.83 14.22 23.37
CA TYR A 57 -14.55 14.70 23.90
C TYR A 57 -13.65 15.10 22.76
N ARG A 58 -13.00 16.26 22.89
CA ARG A 58 -12.11 16.77 21.86
C ARG A 58 -10.70 16.22 22.09
N ILE A 59 -10.04 15.78 21.04
CA ILE A 59 -8.62 15.44 21.04
C ILE A 59 -7.92 16.51 20.21
N ASP A 60 -7.14 17.35 20.88
CA ASP A 60 -6.40 18.44 20.23
C ASP A 60 -4.94 18.05 20.06
N ARG A 61 -4.34 18.47 18.95
CA ARG A 61 -2.91 18.30 18.70
C ARG A 61 -2.14 19.55 19.11
N LEU A 62 -1.07 19.35 19.85
CA LEU A 62 -0.15 20.37 20.33
C LEU A 62 0.92 20.69 19.27
N LEU A 63 1.66 21.78 19.48
CA LEU A 63 2.74 22.22 18.58
C LEU A 63 3.92 21.23 18.52
N ASN A 64 4.11 20.42 19.56
CA ASN A 64 5.10 19.36 19.64
C ASN A 64 4.60 18.02 19.04
N ASP A 65 3.50 18.06 18.27
CA ASP A 65 2.80 16.92 17.68
C ASP A 65 2.13 15.94 18.65
N ASN A 66 2.32 16.07 19.96
CA ASN A 66 1.56 15.33 20.97
C ASN A 66 0.06 15.68 20.90
N VAL A 67 -0.78 14.81 21.44
CA VAL A 67 -2.22 15.03 21.55
C VAL A 67 -2.68 15.06 23.01
N ILE A 68 -3.73 15.82 23.25
CA ILE A 68 -4.35 15.97 24.56
C ILE A 68 -5.86 15.77 24.46
N LEU A 69 -6.45 15.18 25.51
CA LEU A 69 -7.90 15.15 25.66
C LEU A 69 -8.37 16.48 26.28
N ASN A 70 -9.28 17.18 25.61
CA ASN A 70 -9.97 18.36 26.11
C ASN A 70 -11.45 18.07 26.34
N GLY A 71 -11.88 18.27 27.59
CA GLY A 71 -13.22 17.96 28.04
C GLY A 71 -14.13 19.18 27.99
N SER A 72 -15.22 19.10 27.23
CA SER A 72 -16.42 19.85 27.56
C SER A 72 -17.12 19.12 28.70
N ARG A 73 -17.01 19.64 29.93
CA ARG A 73 -18.11 19.46 30.88
C ARG A 73 -19.29 20.16 30.22
N ALA A 74 -20.30 19.41 29.78
CA ALA A 74 -21.51 19.99 29.21
C ALA A 74 -22.06 21.05 30.19
N GLN A 75 -21.90 22.32 29.84
CA GLN A 75 -22.68 23.42 30.36
C GLN A 75 -24.07 23.30 29.74
N GLU A 76 -24.91 22.40 30.25
CA GLU A 76 -26.36 22.51 30.05
C GLU A 76 -27.07 22.28 31.39
N LYS A 77 -27.64 23.39 31.85
CA LYS A 77 -28.62 23.60 32.92
C LYS A 77 -29.29 22.33 33.44
N PHE A 78 -28.93 21.90 34.64
CA PHE A 78 -29.87 21.27 35.55
C PHE A 78 -30.15 22.24 36.70
N THR A 79 -31.27 22.95 36.58
CA THR A 79 -32.02 23.44 37.74
C THR A 79 -32.48 22.22 38.51
N PHE A 80 -31.76 21.84 39.57
CA PHE A 80 -32.35 21.00 40.61
C PHE A 80 -33.17 21.90 41.53
N SER A 81 -34.47 21.69 41.51
CA SER A 81 -35.38 22.12 42.56
C SER A 81 -34.90 21.57 43.91
N ASN A 82 -34.93 22.46 44.91
CA ASN A 82 -34.71 22.17 46.32
C ASN A 82 -35.39 20.87 46.78
N ASN A 83 -34.63 19.98 47.41
CA ASN A 83 -34.78 19.64 48.84
C ASN A 83 -33.73 18.60 49.25
N ASP A 84 -33.40 18.60 50.54
CA ASP A 84 -32.54 17.67 51.30
C ASP A 84 -31.03 17.99 51.44
N ILE A 85 -30.78 19.10 52.13
CA ILE A 85 -30.10 19.22 53.46
C ILE A 85 -29.01 18.17 53.86
N GLN A 86 -27.82 18.74 54.11
CA GLN A 86 -26.74 18.41 55.08
C GLN A 86 -25.80 17.20 54.87
N SER A 87 -24.52 17.49 54.60
CA SER A 87 -23.51 17.51 55.67
C SER A 87 -22.13 18.03 55.19
N ASN A 88 -21.45 18.65 56.14
CA ASN A 88 -20.19 19.40 56.15
C ASN A 88 -19.01 18.93 55.29
N GLY A 89 -18.26 19.92 54.77
CA GLY A 89 -16.87 19.76 54.33
C GLY A 89 -16.32 20.97 53.57
N HIS A 90 -15.86 21.99 54.29
CA HIS A 90 -15.06 23.08 53.71
C HIS A 90 -13.71 22.55 53.20
N GLY A 91 -13.58 22.41 51.88
CA GLY A 91 -12.30 22.21 51.19
C GLY A 91 -12.15 23.26 50.10
N ARG A 92 -11.32 24.27 50.35
CA ARG A 92 -10.93 25.29 49.38
C ARG A 92 -10.34 24.63 48.12
N SER A 93 -10.84 25.10 46.98
CA SER A 93 -10.34 24.86 45.62
C SER A 93 -8.81 24.96 45.52
N THR A 94 -8.19 23.90 45.00
CA THR A 94 -6.91 23.97 44.28
C THR A 94 -7.12 23.48 42.85
N ARG A 95 -7.19 24.46 41.94
CA ARG A 95 -7.06 24.31 40.50
C ARG A 95 -5.62 23.87 40.17
N ASN A 96 -5.47 22.74 39.48
CA ASN A 96 -4.49 22.43 38.43
C ASN A 96 -4.46 20.90 38.24
N SER A 97 -5.43 20.35 37.49
CA SER A 97 -5.30 18.99 36.98
C SER A 97 -4.33 19.02 35.80
N GLU A 98 -3.13 18.45 35.96
CA GLU A 98 -2.13 18.34 34.89
C GLU A 98 -2.76 17.73 33.63
N GLN A 99 -2.55 18.38 32.49
CA GLN A 99 -3.09 17.96 31.22
C GLN A 99 -2.21 16.83 30.68
N ILE A 100 -2.73 15.60 30.67
CA ILE A 100 -1.97 14.43 30.20
C ILE A 100 -1.76 14.54 28.68
N GLU A 101 -0.50 14.64 28.27
CA GLU A 101 -0.06 14.59 26.87
C GLU A 101 0.22 13.15 26.44
N PHE A 102 -0.13 12.84 25.20
CA PHE A 102 0.13 11.54 24.59
C PHE A 102 0.88 11.72 23.27
N PRO A 103 1.80 10.82 22.91
CA PRO A 103 2.53 10.89 21.62
C PRO A 103 1.63 10.87 20.38
N GLY A 104 0.42 10.32 20.50
CA GLY A 104 -0.52 10.20 19.41
C GLY A 104 -1.93 9.81 19.85
N PRO A 105 -2.91 9.88 18.94
CA PRO A 105 -4.31 9.63 19.26
C PRO A 105 -4.57 8.17 19.67
N MET A 106 -3.80 7.21 19.16
CA MET A 106 -3.96 5.81 19.55
C MET A 106 -3.43 5.53 20.95
N GLU A 107 -2.31 6.14 21.33
CA GLU A 107 -1.76 6.09 22.68
C GLU A 107 -2.76 6.65 23.69
N LEU A 108 -3.36 7.81 23.34
CA LEU A 108 -4.44 8.41 24.11
C LEU A 108 -5.65 7.46 24.24
N ILE A 109 -6.11 6.86 23.13
CA ILE A 109 -7.27 5.94 23.16
C ILE A 109 -6.96 4.69 23.99
N ASN A 110 -5.78 4.10 23.83
CA ASN A 110 -5.36 2.92 24.59
C ASN A 110 -5.31 3.19 26.10
N HIS A 111 -4.92 4.41 26.50
CA HIS A 111 -4.99 4.86 27.89
C HIS A 111 -6.44 4.89 28.39
N PHE A 112 -7.33 5.55 27.64
CA PHE A 112 -8.73 5.73 28.04
C PHE A 112 -9.62 4.48 27.88
N GLN A 113 -9.12 3.43 27.23
CA GLN A 113 -9.70 2.08 27.29
C GLN A 113 -9.53 1.43 28.67
N LYS A 114 -8.50 1.84 29.43
CA LYS A 114 -8.17 1.28 30.76
C LYS A 114 -8.52 2.23 31.90
N HIS A 115 -8.47 3.55 31.65
CA HIS A 115 -8.63 4.58 32.68
C HIS A 115 -9.79 5.53 32.33
N ALA A 116 -10.71 5.77 33.28
CA ALA A 116 -11.88 6.63 33.06
C ALA A 116 -11.73 8.05 33.65
N GLU A 117 -10.56 8.41 34.18
CA GLU A 117 -10.34 9.60 35.02
C GLU A 117 -10.75 10.97 34.41
N ARG A 118 -10.93 11.04 33.07
CA ARG A 118 -11.39 12.24 32.34
C ARG A 118 -12.57 11.97 31.40
N LEU A 119 -13.11 10.76 31.41
CA LEU A 119 -14.27 10.35 30.63
C LEU A 119 -15.43 10.01 31.56
N VAL A 120 -16.64 9.94 31.03
CA VAL A 120 -17.81 9.52 31.82
C VAL A 120 -17.76 8.02 32.14
N THR A 121 -17.04 7.24 31.34
CA THR A 121 -16.70 5.83 31.55
C THR A 121 -15.51 5.44 30.68
N THR A 122 -14.92 4.26 30.86
CA THR A 122 -13.86 3.73 29.97
C THR A 122 -14.37 3.51 28.56
N LEU A 123 -13.47 3.58 27.58
CA LEU A 123 -13.74 3.24 26.18
C LEU A 123 -13.82 1.72 26.00
N SER A 124 -14.90 1.10 26.46
CA SER A 124 -14.99 -0.35 26.62
C SER A 124 -15.36 -1.11 25.35
N ILE A 125 -16.24 -0.55 24.51
CA ILE A 125 -16.81 -1.24 23.35
C ILE A 125 -16.56 -0.41 22.09
N PRO A 126 -15.63 -0.80 21.21
CA PRO A 126 -15.42 -0.09 19.96
C PRO A 126 -16.60 -0.32 19.00
N CYS A 127 -17.21 0.75 18.52
CA CYS A 127 -18.20 0.70 17.44
C CYS A 127 -17.47 0.55 16.10
N GLN A 128 -17.47 -0.67 15.57
CA GLN A 128 -16.71 -1.05 14.38
C GLN A 128 -17.40 -0.57 13.10
N ARG A 129 -16.62 0.05 12.20
CA ARG A 129 -17.04 0.38 10.83
C ARG A 129 -17.13 -0.87 9.96
N PRO A 130 -18.08 -0.93 9.01
CA PRO A 130 -18.10 -1.96 7.99
C PRO A 130 -16.80 -1.98 7.17
N PHE A 131 -16.37 -3.17 6.73
CA PHE A 131 -15.10 -3.35 6.03
C PHE A 131 -15.01 -2.57 4.69
N ASN A 132 -16.14 -2.36 4.03
CA ASN A 132 -16.28 -1.62 2.78
C ASN A 132 -16.55 -0.12 2.97
N TYR A 133 -16.57 0.39 4.21
CA TYR A 133 -16.86 1.80 4.46
C TYR A 133 -15.64 2.68 4.13
N ASN A 134 -15.77 3.52 3.09
CA ASN A 134 -14.74 4.48 2.71
C ASN A 134 -14.85 5.74 3.57
N PHE A 135 -13.91 5.91 4.49
CA PHE A 135 -13.85 7.05 5.40
C PHE A 135 -13.25 8.33 4.77
N ILE A 136 -12.84 8.27 3.49
CA ILE A 136 -12.19 9.35 2.71
C ILE A 136 -13.11 9.87 1.56
N GLN A 137 -14.41 9.58 1.61
CA GLN A 137 -15.30 9.98 0.52
C GLN A 137 -15.71 11.46 0.62
N PHE A 138 -15.21 12.29 -0.29
CA PHE A 138 -15.76 13.63 -0.53
C PHE A 138 -16.75 13.55 -1.69
N TRP A 139 -17.94 14.11 -1.51
CA TRP A 139 -18.92 14.23 -2.59
C TRP A 139 -18.34 15.01 -3.79
N CYS A 140 -17.52 16.01 -3.50
CA CYS A 140 -16.89 16.84 -4.52
C CYS A 140 -15.64 16.22 -5.16
N VAL A 141 -15.20 15.03 -4.74
CA VAL A 141 -14.06 14.31 -5.32
C VAL A 141 -14.44 12.84 -5.54
N PRO A 142 -15.41 12.57 -6.45
CA PRO A 142 -16.06 11.26 -6.55
C PRO A 142 -15.11 10.13 -7.00
N LEU A 143 -13.99 10.47 -7.63
CA LEU A 143 -13.00 9.50 -8.10
C LEU A 143 -11.92 9.17 -7.05
N LEU A 144 -11.99 9.75 -5.85
CA LEU A 144 -11.02 9.47 -4.79
C LEU A 144 -11.32 8.13 -4.10
N THR A 145 -10.76 7.06 -4.64
CA THR A 145 -10.75 5.76 -3.97
C THR A 145 -9.75 5.75 -2.80
N PRO A 146 -9.93 4.87 -1.80
CA PRO A 146 -8.94 4.68 -0.73
C PRO A 146 -7.53 4.42 -1.27
N GLU A 147 -7.42 3.63 -2.33
CA GLU A 147 -6.17 3.28 -3.00
C GLU A 147 -5.50 4.53 -3.62
N LEU A 148 -6.27 5.33 -4.35
CA LEU A 148 -5.78 6.57 -4.95
C LEU A 148 -5.34 7.59 -3.90
N TYR A 149 -6.09 7.69 -2.79
CA TYR A 149 -5.73 8.59 -1.70
C TYR A 149 -4.43 8.16 -1.02
N MET A 150 -4.29 6.87 -0.71
CA MET A 150 -3.07 6.33 -0.12
C MET A 150 -1.86 6.51 -1.04
N ASN A 151 -2.06 6.37 -2.35
CA ASN A 151 -1.03 6.66 -3.34
C ASN A 151 -0.59 8.14 -3.29
N LYS A 152 -1.53 9.08 -3.30
CA LYS A 152 -1.20 10.51 -3.17
C LYS A 152 -0.43 10.82 -1.87
N ILE A 153 -0.79 10.17 -0.75
CA ILE A 153 -0.10 10.33 0.55
C ILE A 153 1.34 9.80 0.44
N PHE A 154 1.51 8.64 -0.18
CA PHE A 154 2.83 8.05 -0.39
C PHE A 154 3.72 8.94 -1.26
N GLN A 155 3.21 9.47 -2.37
CA GLN A 155 3.95 10.40 -3.21
C GLN A 155 4.36 11.65 -2.42
N ALA A 156 3.44 12.21 -1.64
CA ALA A 156 3.73 13.35 -0.78
C ALA A 156 4.78 13.05 0.31
N ALA A 157 4.91 11.80 0.76
CA ALA A 157 5.91 11.34 1.72
C ALA A 157 7.27 11.01 1.09
N SER A 158 7.25 10.52 -0.14
CA SER A 158 8.46 10.14 -0.90
C SER A 158 9.17 11.37 -1.46
N ASN A 159 8.41 12.41 -1.81
CA ASN A 159 8.96 13.67 -2.32
C ASN A 159 9.52 14.58 -1.22
N THR A 160 9.84 14.06 -0.03
CA THR A 160 10.55 14.85 1.00
C THR A 160 12.01 14.45 1.10
N ASP A 161 12.86 15.47 1.20
CA ASP A 161 14.32 15.34 1.27
C ASP A 161 14.83 14.75 2.62
N ASP A 162 13.93 14.37 3.53
CA ASP A 162 14.33 13.82 4.84
C ASP A 162 14.80 12.36 4.70
N GLU A 163 15.95 12.02 5.29
CA GLU A 163 16.54 10.65 5.31
C GLU A 163 15.71 9.61 6.09
N ILE A 164 14.55 9.99 6.64
CA ILE A 164 13.67 9.08 7.38
C ILE A 164 13.10 8.04 6.41
N PRO A 165 13.20 6.73 6.70
CA PRO A 165 12.59 5.70 5.88
C PRO A 165 11.09 5.96 5.66
N ILE A 166 10.60 5.76 4.43
CA ILE A 166 9.19 6.00 4.07
C ILE A 166 8.23 5.21 4.99
N LYS A 167 8.64 4.02 5.43
CA LYS A 167 7.90 3.21 6.43
C LYS A 167 7.62 4.00 7.71
N ASP A 168 8.62 4.68 8.25
CA ASP A 168 8.49 5.43 9.50
C ASP A 168 7.73 6.74 9.29
N LYS A 169 7.93 7.38 8.12
CA LYS A 169 7.13 8.52 7.65
C LYS A 169 5.63 8.18 7.63
N LEU A 170 5.25 7.03 7.07
CA LEU A 170 3.86 6.59 6.93
C LEU A 170 3.26 6.00 8.20
N THR A 171 4.08 5.65 9.20
CA THR A 171 3.59 5.09 10.47
C THR A 171 3.39 6.17 11.53
N SER A 172 4.35 7.09 11.66
CA SER A 172 4.37 8.10 12.73
C SER A 172 3.93 9.50 12.28
N LYS A 173 4.12 9.82 11.00
CA LYS A 173 3.92 11.18 10.43
C LYS A 173 2.90 11.23 9.29
N ARG A 174 2.10 10.17 9.11
CA ARG A 174 1.10 10.04 8.04
C ARG A 174 0.20 11.28 7.88
N TYR A 175 -0.29 11.81 8.99
CA TYR A 175 -1.21 12.96 9.01
C TYR A 175 -0.61 14.21 8.34
N ILE A 176 0.72 14.38 8.35
CA ILE A 176 1.40 15.51 7.71
C ILE A 176 1.22 15.42 6.19
N TYR A 177 1.51 14.26 5.63
CA TYR A 177 1.41 13.99 4.20
C TYR A 177 -0.03 14.00 3.72
N GLU A 178 -0.93 13.45 4.54
CA GLU A 178 -2.36 13.54 4.31
C GLU A 178 -2.85 15.00 4.24
N ARG A 179 -2.42 15.85 5.17
CA ARG A 179 -2.75 17.27 5.15
C ARG A 179 -2.23 17.96 3.88
N ARG A 180 -1.06 17.57 3.37
CA ARG A 180 -0.53 18.08 2.09
C ARG A 180 -1.41 17.65 0.91
N VAL A 181 -1.76 16.38 0.82
CA VAL A 181 -2.63 15.84 -0.24
C VAL A 181 -3.99 16.52 -0.24
N LEU A 182 -4.61 16.65 0.93
CA LEU A 182 -5.93 17.30 1.06
C LEU A 182 -5.91 18.75 0.62
N LYS A 183 -4.81 19.47 0.87
CA LYS A 183 -4.67 20.88 0.46
C LYS A 183 -4.66 21.03 -1.06
N THR A 184 -4.08 20.10 -1.81
CA THR A 184 -3.97 20.18 -3.27
C THR A 184 -5.05 19.39 -4.01
N LEU A 185 -5.87 18.61 -3.29
CA LEU A 185 -6.87 17.72 -3.90
C LEU A 185 -7.83 18.44 -4.86
N HIS A 186 -8.17 19.71 -4.56
CA HIS A 186 -9.04 20.53 -5.39
C HIS A 186 -8.47 20.89 -6.77
N GLU A 187 -7.14 20.84 -6.95
CA GLU A 187 -6.48 21.24 -8.21
C GLU A 187 -6.80 20.30 -9.38
N SER A 188 -7.08 19.02 -9.07
CA SER A 188 -7.53 18.03 -10.06
C SER A 188 -9.01 18.15 -10.41
N GLU A 189 -9.79 18.90 -9.64
CA GLU A 189 -11.24 18.88 -9.75
C GLU A 189 -11.79 19.86 -10.78
N LEU A 190 -12.83 19.44 -11.48
CA LEU A 190 -13.43 20.22 -12.55
C LEU A 190 -14.18 21.47 -12.04
N TRP A 191 -14.67 21.45 -10.81
CA TRP A 191 -15.33 22.59 -10.17
C TRP A 191 -14.35 23.69 -9.71
N PHE A 192 -13.05 23.42 -9.75
CA PHE A 192 -12.00 24.39 -9.45
C PHE A 192 -11.44 25.01 -10.73
N HIS A 193 -11.64 26.31 -10.88
CA HIS A 193 -11.37 27.05 -12.13
C HIS A 193 -10.04 27.82 -12.11
N SER A 194 -9.16 27.56 -11.13
CA SER A 194 -7.89 28.27 -10.97
C SER A 194 -8.10 29.81 -10.96
N CYS A 195 -7.23 30.58 -11.61
CA CYS A 195 -7.25 32.04 -11.61
C CYS A 195 -8.21 32.61 -12.67
N ILE A 196 -9.51 32.69 -12.35
CA ILE A 196 -10.48 33.41 -13.19
C ILE A 196 -11.11 34.61 -12.48
N GLY A 197 -11.45 35.64 -13.27
CA GLY A 197 -12.15 36.84 -12.81
C GLY A 197 -13.60 36.58 -12.40
N ARG A 198 -14.23 37.56 -11.76
CA ARG A 198 -15.63 37.48 -11.33
C ARG A 198 -16.58 37.37 -12.53
N GLN A 199 -16.42 38.23 -13.54
CA GLN A 199 -17.27 38.24 -14.74
C GLN A 199 -17.17 36.92 -15.51
N GLU A 200 -15.96 36.39 -15.69
CA GLU A 200 -15.75 35.07 -16.32
C GLU A 200 -16.43 33.93 -15.55
N ALA A 201 -16.45 33.99 -14.21
CA ALA A 201 -17.18 33.02 -13.40
C ALA A 201 -18.70 33.10 -13.62
N GLU A 202 -19.27 34.30 -13.68
CA GLU A 202 -20.68 34.52 -13.97
C GLU A 202 -21.06 33.97 -15.36
N VAL A 203 -20.24 34.24 -16.39
CA VAL A 203 -20.44 33.70 -17.75
C VAL A 203 -20.42 32.16 -17.76
N ARG A 204 -19.52 31.52 -17.01
CA ARG A 204 -19.48 30.05 -16.94
C ARG A 204 -20.71 29.46 -16.23
N LEU A 205 -21.16 30.09 -15.14
CA LEU A 205 -22.38 29.68 -14.44
C LEU A 205 -23.62 29.87 -15.32
N GLU A 206 -23.65 30.94 -16.12
CA GLU A 206 -24.69 31.20 -17.11
C GLU A 206 -24.78 30.08 -18.15
N ASN A 207 -23.65 29.76 -18.78
CA ASN A 207 -23.56 28.72 -19.80
C ASN A 207 -23.89 27.32 -19.25
N ALA A 208 -23.68 27.09 -17.96
CA ALA A 208 -24.04 25.86 -17.27
C ALA A 208 -25.53 25.81 -16.80
N GLY A 209 -26.33 26.83 -17.11
CA GLY A 209 -27.78 26.80 -17.03
C GLY A 209 -28.41 27.36 -15.75
N ARG A 210 -27.68 28.17 -14.96
CA ARG A 210 -28.19 28.96 -13.81
C ARG A 210 -29.08 28.19 -12.82
N LYS A 211 -28.76 26.92 -12.54
CA LYS A 211 -29.52 26.10 -11.58
C LYS A 211 -29.23 26.54 -10.14
N ASN A 212 -30.22 26.47 -9.26
CA ASN A 212 -29.99 26.66 -7.83
C ASN A 212 -28.95 25.65 -7.31
N GLY A 213 -27.96 26.14 -6.57
CA GLY A 213 -26.87 25.31 -6.06
C GLY A 213 -25.77 25.02 -7.08
N LEU A 214 -25.84 25.57 -8.29
CA LEU A 214 -24.75 25.51 -9.28
C LEU A 214 -23.59 26.39 -8.80
N PHE A 215 -22.38 25.84 -8.73
CA PHE A 215 -21.24 26.55 -8.15
C PHE A 215 -19.91 26.29 -8.85
N LEU A 216 -18.95 27.19 -8.64
CA LEU A 216 -17.53 26.98 -8.94
C LEU A 216 -16.66 27.69 -7.90
N VAL A 217 -15.42 27.22 -7.75
CA VAL A 217 -14.40 27.84 -6.90
C VAL A 217 -13.27 28.37 -7.76
N ARG A 218 -12.78 29.57 -7.44
CA ARG A 218 -11.69 30.25 -8.17
C ARG A 218 -10.70 30.90 -7.21
N GLU A 219 -9.46 31.01 -7.63
CA GLU A 219 -8.43 31.75 -6.90
C GLU A 219 -8.59 33.25 -7.14
N LYS A 220 -8.43 34.06 -6.09
CA LYS A 220 -8.54 35.52 -6.20
C LYS A 220 -7.19 36.08 -6.68
N LEU A 221 -7.19 36.72 -7.85
CA LEU A 221 -6.07 37.51 -8.33
C LEU A 221 -5.80 38.65 -7.33
N GLY A 222 -4.70 38.55 -6.58
CA GLY A 222 -4.27 39.54 -5.60
C GLY A 222 -2.79 39.81 -5.76
N ASP A 223 -2.39 41.06 -5.50
CA ASP A 223 -1.01 41.51 -5.52
C ASP A 223 -0.15 40.61 -4.61
N LYS A 224 1.11 40.33 -4.99
CA LYS A 224 2.00 39.31 -4.36
C LYS A 224 2.25 39.49 -2.84
N ARG A 225 1.71 40.56 -2.24
CA ARG A 225 1.76 40.89 -0.81
C ARG A 225 0.46 40.59 -0.04
N SER A 226 -0.65 40.31 -0.71
CA SER A 226 -1.90 39.90 -0.06
C SER A 226 -1.96 38.38 0.06
N ARG A 227 -2.27 37.85 1.26
CA ARG A 227 -2.46 36.42 1.49
C ARG A 227 -3.56 35.90 0.56
N ALA A 228 -3.19 35.29 -0.57
CA ALA A 228 -4.12 34.86 -1.61
C ALA A 228 -5.24 33.98 -1.03
N GLY A 229 -6.47 34.42 -1.23
CA GLY A 229 -7.71 33.72 -0.85
C GLY A 229 -8.46 33.21 -2.08
N TYR A 230 -9.50 32.41 -1.86
CA TYR A 230 -10.37 31.91 -2.92
C TYR A 230 -11.69 32.69 -2.98
N SER A 231 -12.47 32.45 -4.01
CA SER A 231 -13.86 32.89 -4.09
C SER A 231 -14.73 31.73 -4.55
N LEU A 232 -15.82 31.51 -3.81
CA LEU A 232 -16.90 30.60 -4.19
C LEU A 232 -17.97 31.43 -4.92
N SER A 233 -18.30 31.05 -6.14
CA SER A 233 -19.37 31.67 -6.93
C SER A 233 -20.52 30.68 -7.02
N LEU A 234 -21.72 31.09 -6.59
CA LEU A 234 -22.90 30.25 -6.39
C LEU A 234 -24.11 30.89 -7.09
N CYS A 235 -24.87 30.08 -7.83
CA CYS A 235 -26.14 30.49 -8.41
C CYS A 235 -27.31 30.14 -7.47
N PHE A 236 -28.14 31.12 -7.16
CA PHE A 236 -29.37 30.94 -6.38
C PHE A 236 -30.41 31.97 -6.83
N GLN A 237 -31.65 31.53 -7.06
CA GLN A 237 -32.76 32.40 -7.49
C GLN A 237 -32.45 33.27 -8.72
N GLN A 238 -31.73 32.71 -9.71
CA GLN A 238 -31.26 33.41 -10.91
C GLN A 238 -30.24 34.53 -10.68
N GLU A 239 -29.72 34.67 -9.46
CA GLU A 239 -28.64 35.60 -9.11
C GLU A 239 -27.32 34.89 -8.81
N TYR A 240 -26.21 35.62 -8.98
CA TYR A 240 -24.86 35.14 -8.69
C TYR A 240 -24.36 35.71 -7.36
N HIS A 241 -24.14 34.82 -6.39
CA HIS A 241 -23.56 35.16 -5.10
C HIS A 241 -22.08 34.81 -5.08
N HIS A 242 -21.23 35.76 -4.65
CA HIS A 242 -19.79 35.55 -4.56
C HIS A 242 -19.32 35.68 -3.12
N TYR A 243 -18.86 34.55 -2.58
CA TYR A 243 -18.34 34.46 -1.23
C TYR A 243 -16.82 34.51 -1.28
N ILE A 244 -16.21 35.28 -0.38
CA ILE A 244 -14.76 35.34 -0.23
C ILE A 244 -14.35 34.24 0.73
N ILE A 245 -13.42 33.39 0.31
CA ILE A 245 -12.80 32.38 1.16
C ILE A 245 -11.42 32.90 1.58
N GLN A 246 -11.25 33.16 2.86
CA GLN A 246 -10.02 33.72 3.42
C GLN A 246 -9.19 32.61 4.08
N LYS A 247 -7.86 32.74 4.00
CA LYS A 247 -6.93 31.95 4.80
C LYS A 247 -6.78 32.56 6.19
N THR A 248 -6.99 31.75 7.23
CA THR A 248 -6.75 32.12 8.62
C THR A 248 -5.25 32.05 8.97
N PRO A 249 -4.79 32.64 10.08
CA PRO A 249 -3.41 32.51 10.53
C PRO A 249 -2.95 31.07 10.75
N ASN A 250 -3.88 30.15 11.05
CA ASN A 250 -3.60 28.73 11.27
C ASN A 250 -3.56 27.89 9.97
N ASP A 251 -3.56 28.57 8.82
CA ASP A 251 -3.60 27.96 7.49
C ASP A 251 -4.84 27.09 7.25
N CYS A 252 -5.97 27.53 7.82
CA CYS A 252 -7.31 27.02 7.51
C CYS A 252 -8.03 28.01 6.58
N LEU A 253 -9.09 27.54 5.94
CA LEU A 253 -9.97 28.28 5.04
C LEU A 253 -11.28 28.59 5.75
N GLN A 254 -11.80 29.79 5.56
CA GLN A 254 -13.10 30.19 6.09
C GLN A 254 -13.85 31.05 5.08
N VAL A 255 -15.17 30.91 5.00
CA VAL A 255 -16.02 31.84 4.24
C VAL A 255 -16.18 33.12 5.06
N ALA A 256 -15.86 34.26 4.46
CA ALA A 256 -16.01 35.56 5.10
C ALA A 256 -17.51 35.87 5.30
N SER A 257 -17.96 35.89 6.56
CA SER A 257 -19.34 36.28 6.92
C SER A 257 -19.43 37.78 7.17
N SER A 258 -20.58 38.37 6.81
CA SER A 258 -20.95 39.75 7.14
C SER A 258 -21.28 39.94 8.62
N HIS A 259 -21.61 38.86 9.34
CA HIS A 259 -21.92 38.90 10.76
C HIS A 259 -20.65 38.69 11.61
N LYS A 260 -20.14 39.78 12.19
CA LYS A 260 -18.94 39.83 13.06
C LYS A 260 -18.96 38.92 14.30
N SER A 261 -20.05 38.20 14.58
CA SER A 261 -20.25 37.51 15.86
C SER A 261 -20.34 35.98 15.83
N ARG A 262 -20.06 35.28 14.73
CA ARG A 262 -19.78 33.82 14.75
C ARG A 262 -19.39 33.28 13.36
N CYS A 263 -18.14 33.49 12.93
CA CYS A 263 -17.54 32.61 11.92
C CYS A 263 -17.06 31.34 12.65
N ILE A 264 -17.88 30.29 12.69
CA ILE A 264 -17.59 29.08 13.49
C ILE A 264 -16.76 28.06 12.69
N ASN A 265 -16.96 27.98 11.38
CA ASN A 265 -16.45 26.87 10.57
C ASN A 265 -15.15 27.25 9.85
N GLN A 266 -14.07 26.56 10.20
CA GLN A 266 -12.78 26.59 9.50
C GLN A 266 -12.55 25.24 8.80
N PHE A 267 -11.84 25.23 7.68
CA PHE A 267 -11.60 24.04 6.88
C PHE A 267 -10.12 23.92 6.53
N GLY A 268 -9.54 22.73 6.62
CA GLY A 268 -8.14 22.48 6.21
C GLY A 268 -7.90 22.51 4.69
N SER A 269 -8.94 22.34 3.85
CA SER A 269 -8.85 22.38 2.39
C SER A 269 -10.15 22.80 1.70
N LEU A 270 -10.06 23.14 0.40
CA LEU A 270 -11.23 23.48 -0.41
C LEU A 270 -12.18 22.30 -0.61
N ALA A 271 -11.65 21.07 -0.74
CA ALA A 271 -12.47 19.88 -0.86
C ALA A 271 -13.36 19.68 0.38
N GLN A 272 -12.80 19.87 1.58
CA GLN A 272 -13.56 19.82 2.84
C GLN A 272 -14.62 20.93 2.92
N LEU A 273 -14.27 22.15 2.50
CA LEU A 273 -15.19 23.29 2.50
C LEU A 273 -16.40 23.01 1.59
N VAL A 274 -16.14 22.55 0.36
CA VAL A 274 -17.21 22.24 -0.61
C VAL A 274 -18.08 21.10 -0.11
N ASP A 275 -17.48 20.05 0.45
CA ASP A 275 -18.20 18.89 0.98
C ASP A 275 -19.08 19.21 2.19
N PHE A 276 -18.64 20.15 3.05
CA PHE A 276 -19.47 20.70 4.11
C PHE A 276 -20.66 21.48 3.56
N TYR A 277 -20.41 22.44 2.65
CA TYR A 277 -21.46 23.30 2.11
C TYR A 277 -22.42 22.58 1.12
N HIS A 278 -22.08 21.37 0.69
CA HIS A 278 -23.01 20.47 0.01
C HIS A 278 -24.19 20.07 0.91
N ARG A 279 -23.93 19.89 2.22
CA ARG A 279 -24.90 19.42 3.22
C ARG A 279 -25.47 20.54 4.07
N ASN A 280 -24.75 21.66 4.19
CA ASN A 280 -25.11 22.77 5.06
C ASN A 280 -25.06 24.10 4.30
N HIS A 281 -26.08 24.95 4.41
CA HIS A 281 -26.12 26.25 3.75
C HIS A 281 -25.95 27.43 4.72
N GLN A 282 -25.60 27.21 5.99
CA GLN A 282 -25.66 28.21 7.05
C GLN A 282 -25.07 29.59 6.69
N ASP A 283 -23.93 29.63 5.99
CA ASP A 283 -23.26 30.88 5.57
C ASP A 283 -23.48 31.23 4.08
N LEU A 284 -24.28 30.43 3.35
CA LEU A 284 -24.53 30.54 1.92
C LEU A 284 -26.03 30.74 1.64
N ALA A 285 -26.33 31.26 0.44
CA ALA A 285 -27.72 31.41 -0.01
C ALA A 285 -28.45 30.06 -0.16
N CYS A 286 -27.74 29.00 -0.54
CA CYS A 286 -28.23 27.63 -0.58
C CYS A 286 -27.07 26.62 -0.48
N THR A 287 -27.40 25.33 -0.36
CA THR A 287 -26.39 24.26 -0.41
C THR A 287 -25.77 24.15 -1.80
N LEU A 288 -24.53 23.64 -1.86
CA LEU A 288 -23.85 23.33 -3.11
C LEU A 288 -24.42 22.04 -3.70
N GLN A 289 -24.90 22.07 -4.94
CA GLN A 289 -25.64 20.93 -5.53
C GLN A 289 -25.03 20.47 -6.86
N TYR A 290 -24.58 21.40 -7.70
CA TYR A 290 -24.11 21.08 -9.04
C TYR A 290 -22.76 21.76 -9.30
N PRO A 291 -21.67 21.00 -9.56
CA PRO A 291 -20.41 21.62 -9.96
C PRO A 291 -20.55 22.18 -11.39
N CYS A 292 -20.16 23.44 -11.58
CA CYS A 292 -19.88 23.98 -12.90
C CYS A 292 -18.48 23.52 -13.29
N ASN A 293 -18.37 22.73 -14.35
CA ASN A 293 -17.08 22.17 -14.79
C ASN A 293 -16.29 23.20 -15.62
N ARG A 294 -14.98 23.27 -15.39
CA ARG A 294 -14.07 24.15 -16.15
C ARG A 294 -14.03 23.78 -17.64
N PRO A 295 -14.00 24.76 -18.56
CA PRO A 295 -13.89 24.52 -20.00
C PRO A 295 -12.59 23.78 -20.35
N GLY A 296 -12.64 22.86 -21.32
CA GLY A 296 -11.49 22.03 -21.71
C GLY A 296 -11.07 20.97 -20.67
N GLY A 297 -11.70 20.96 -19.50
CA GLY A 297 -11.66 19.83 -18.60
C GLY A 297 -12.50 18.71 -19.16
N SER A 298 -11.91 17.83 -19.98
CA SER A 298 -12.45 16.49 -20.10
C SER A 298 -12.53 15.93 -18.68
N ILE A 299 -13.61 15.22 -18.33
CA ILE A 299 -13.48 14.22 -17.28
C ILE A 299 -12.28 13.41 -17.77
N ARG A 300 -11.12 13.57 -17.14
CA ARG A 300 -10.14 12.50 -17.16
C ARG A 300 -10.87 11.40 -16.41
N ILE A 301 -11.74 10.69 -17.13
CA ILE A 301 -11.77 9.26 -17.04
C ILE A 301 -10.34 8.97 -17.47
N VAL A 302 -9.42 9.04 -16.50
CA VAL A 302 -8.33 8.11 -16.48
C VAL A 302 -9.13 6.82 -16.56
N PRO A 303 -9.22 6.14 -17.72
CA PRO A 303 -9.85 4.83 -17.71
C PRO A 303 -9.16 4.13 -16.57
N TYR A 304 -9.94 3.52 -15.68
CA TYR A 304 -9.45 2.81 -14.49
C TYR A 304 -8.16 1.99 -14.81
N ARG A 305 -8.06 1.54 -16.08
CA ARG A 305 -6.89 1.09 -16.85
C ARG A 305 -5.56 1.89 -16.78
N THR A 306 -5.50 3.10 -16.25
CA THR A 306 -4.23 3.87 -16.11
C THR A 306 -3.83 4.10 -14.66
N LEU A 307 -4.63 3.60 -13.70
CA LEU A 307 -4.30 3.55 -12.28
C LEU A 307 -3.86 2.15 -11.81
N LEU A 308 -3.85 1.17 -12.72
CA LEU A 308 -3.28 -0.17 -12.53
C LEU A 308 -1.88 -0.22 -13.17
N ASP A 309 -1.00 0.67 -12.73
CA ASP A 309 0.44 0.42 -12.86
C ASP A 309 0.77 -0.69 -11.86
N GLY A 310 1.32 -1.81 -12.32
CA GLY A 310 1.59 -2.95 -11.44
C GLY A 310 2.53 -2.58 -10.30
N CYS A 311 3.36 -1.54 -10.48
CA CYS A 311 4.15 -0.93 -9.40
C CYS A 311 3.26 -0.51 -8.23
N LEU A 312 2.21 0.27 -8.52
CA LEU A 312 1.30 0.82 -7.51
C LEU A 312 0.53 -0.28 -6.77
N THR A 313 0.15 -1.33 -7.46
CA THR A 313 -0.51 -2.49 -6.84
C THR A 313 0.47 -3.24 -5.94
N TYR A 314 1.70 -3.51 -6.38
CA TYR A 314 2.72 -4.16 -5.55
C TYR A 314 3.15 -3.32 -4.33
N PHE A 315 3.18 -1.99 -4.43
CA PHE A 315 3.40 -1.11 -3.28
C PHE A 315 2.27 -1.20 -2.24
N TYR A 316 1.01 -1.28 -2.69
CA TYR A 316 -0.12 -1.46 -1.78
C TYR A 316 -0.11 -2.86 -1.12
N LEU A 317 0.22 -3.90 -1.89
CA LEU A 317 0.39 -5.26 -1.37
C LEU A 317 1.52 -5.34 -0.33
N LYS A 318 2.63 -4.65 -0.59
CA LYS A 318 3.75 -4.47 0.35
C LYS A 318 3.29 -3.83 1.66
N TYR A 319 2.51 -2.74 1.60
CA TYR A 319 1.95 -2.09 2.78
C TYR A 319 1.05 -3.04 3.60
N LEU A 320 0.14 -3.76 2.94
CA LEU A 320 -0.74 -4.71 3.62
C LEU A 320 0.05 -5.84 4.29
N LEU A 321 1.01 -6.44 3.61
CA LEU A 321 1.85 -7.51 4.16
C LEU A 321 2.69 -7.02 5.35
N MET A 322 3.28 -5.82 5.25
CA MET A 322 4.01 -5.19 6.35
C MET A 322 3.11 -4.92 7.56
N LYS A 323 1.88 -4.46 7.33
CA LYS A 323 0.88 -4.23 8.36
C LYS A 323 0.51 -5.53 9.10
N PHE A 324 0.42 -6.66 8.38
CA PHE A 324 0.20 -7.97 9.01
C PHE A 324 1.37 -8.42 9.87
N LEU A 325 2.60 -8.30 9.36
CA LEU A 325 3.79 -8.70 10.12
C LEU A 325 3.87 -7.94 11.46
N PHE A 326 3.60 -6.63 11.45
CA PHE A 326 3.59 -5.83 12.66
C PHE A 326 2.49 -6.20 13.67
N LEU A 327 1.34 -6.71 13.19
CA LEU A 327 0.28 -7.21 14.08
C LEU A 327 0.60 -8.58 14.68
N VAL A 328 1.31 -9.43 13.93
CA VAL A 328 1.72 -10.76 14.39
C VAL A 328 2.83 -10.66 15.44
N ASP A 329 3.82 -9.78 15.24
CA ASP A 329 4.93 -9.61 16.20
C ASP A 329 4.45 -9.16 17.59
N ARG A 330 3.44 -8.29 17.67
CA ARG A 330 2.86 -7.84 18.95
C ARG A 330 2.15 -8.94 19.74
N ASN A 331 1.57 -9.94 19.07
CA ASN A 331 0.94 -11.08 19.74
C ASN A 331 1.97 -12.10 20.22
N THR A 332 3.17 -12.14 19.62
CA THR A 332 4.25 -13.02 20.05
C THR A 332 5.02 -12.50 21.27
N GLU A 333 5.06 -11.18 21.50
CA GLU A 333 5.66 -10.62 22.72
C GLU A 333 4.88 -10.99 23.99
N SER A 334 3.57 -11.20 23.91
CA SER A 334 2.74 -11.67 25.04
C SER A 334 2.91 -13.17 25.39
N GLU A 335 3.57 -13.96 24.55
CA GLU A 335 3.81 -15.40 24.78
C GLU A 335 5.30 -15.74 25.04
N SER A 336 6.19 -14.73 25.04
CA SER A 336 7.65 -14.92 25.13
C SER A 336 8.22 -14.94 26.56
N SER A 337 7.45 -15.42 27.54
CA SER A 337 7.94 -15.65 28.91
C SER A 337 8.02 -17.14 29.25
N SER A 338 8.64 -17.97 28.42
CA SER A 338 9.33 -19.20 28.85
C SER A 338 9.89 -20.01 27.67
N THR A 339 11.15 -20.44 27.83
CA THR A 339 11.92 -21.48 27.11
C THR A 339 12.79 -21.09 25.90
N ASP A 340 14.10 -21.09 26.21
CA ASP A 340 15.30 -21.47 25.46
C ASP A 340 15.67 -20.85 24.11
N LEU A 341 16.71 -20.01 24.19
CA LEU A 341 17.64 -19.66 23.12
C LEU A 341 18.40 -20.91 22.64
N SER A 342 17.90 -21.56 21.61
CA SER A 342 18.76 -22.18 20.59
C SER A 342 18.11 -21.96 19.22
N SER A 343 18.85 -21.34 18.32
CA SER A 343 18.39 -20.97 16.98
C SER A 343 18.09 -22.24 16.17
N PRO A 344 16.86 -22.47 15.68
CA PRO A 344 16.63 -23.62 14.81
C PRO A 344 17.28 -23.36 13.45
N THR A 345 18.26 -24.19 13.11
CA THR A 345 19.01 -24.25 11.85
C THR A 345 18.07 -24.63 10.71
N LEU A 346 18.16 -23.95 9.56
CA LEU A 346 17.42 -24.37 8.36
C LEU A 346 18.09 -25.63 7.79
N PRO A 347 17.35 -26.74 7.58
CA PRO A 347 17.90 -27.89 6.88
C PRO A 347 18.16 -27.53 5.41
N MET A 348 19.38 -27.81 4.94
CA MET A 348 19.70 -27.80 3.51
C MET A 348 18.83 -28.85 2.79
N LEU A 349 18.55 -28.62 1.50
CA LEU A 349 17.99 -29.65 0.63
C LEU A 349 19.06 -30.74 0.43
N ASN A 350 19.14 -31.70 1.35
CA ASN A 350 19.92 -32.91 1.12
C ASN A 350 19.10 -33.84 0.20
N ASP A 351 19.59 -34.06 -1.01
CA ASP A 351 19.18 -35.19 -1.83
C ASP A 351 19.62 -36.47 -1.07
N PRO A 352 18.75 -37.46 -0.83
CA PRO A 352 19.11 -38.69 -0.11
C PRO A 352 20.26 -39.49 -0.77
N ASN A 353 20.73 -39.10 -1.96
CA ASN A 353 21.82 -39.76 -2.67
C ASN A 353 23.19 -39.07 -2.59
N ASN A 354 23.38 -37.98 -1.82
CA ASN A 354 24.68 -37.31 -1.80
C ASN A 354 25.11 -36.86 -0.40
N THR A 355 25.84 -37.73 0.30
CA THR A 355 26.49 -37.42 1.59
C THR A 355 27.81 -36.67 1.36
N SER A 356 27.75 -35.34 1.28
CA SER A 356 28.85 -34.49 1.73
C SER A 356 28.29 -33.25 2.42
N SER A 357 28.64 -33.10 3.70
CA SER A 357 28.31 -31.94 4.51
C SER A 357 29.14 -30.74 4.04
N PHE A 358 28.48 -29.73 3.47
CA PHE A 358 29.14 -28.47 3.09
C PHE A 358 29.04 -27.46 4.24
N ASP A 359 30.18 -27.10 4.82
CA ASP A 359 30.27 -26.04 5.83
C ASP A 359 30.10 -24.66 5.17
N PHE A 360 28.93 -24.04 5.35
CA PHE A 360 28.66 -22.66 4.95
C PHE A 360 28.96 -21.70 6.10
N ASN A 361 30.14 -21.10 6.14
CA ASN A 361 30.40 -19.90 6.94
C ASN A 361 29.99 -18.65 6.13
N VAL A 362 28.75 -18.20 6.32
CA VAL A 362 28.26 -16.92 5.77
C VAL A 362 28.66 -15.79 6.72
N ALA A 363 29.76 -15.11 6.43
CA ALA A 363 30.06 -13.82 7.04
C ALA A 363 29.19 -12.74 6.38
N ASN A 364 28.23 -12.21 7.13
CA ASN A 364 27.49 -11.00 6.77
C ASN A 364 28.47 -9.83 6.64
N SER A 365 28.73 -9.41 5.41
CA SER A 365 29.24 -8.07 5.11
C SER A 365 28.28 -7.41 4.12
N ALA A 366 27.27 -6.73 4.67
CA ALA A 366 26.54 -5.74 3.91
C ALA A 366 27.51 -4.59 3.61
N SER A 367 28.07 -4.55 2.40
CA SER A 367 28.71 -3.35 1.87
C SER A 367 27.64 -2.57 1.12
N THR A 368 27.23 -1.46 1.73
CA THR A 368 26.55 -0.34 1.06
C THR A 368 27.52 0.24 0.04
N PHE A 369 27.21 0.11 -1.25
CA PHE A 369 27.80 0.94 -2.29
C PHE A 369 26.79 2.03 -2.65
N ASP A 370 27.22 3.27 -2.43
CA ASP A 370 26.44 4.48 -2.67
C ASP A 370 26.09 4.68 -4.16
N CYS A 371 24.95 5.31 -4.38
CA CYS A 371 24.41 5.63 -5.69
C CYS A 371 24.99 6.95 -6.22
N ASP A 372 25.90 6.86 -7.20
CA ASP A 372 26.24 7.98 -8.07
C ASP A 372 25.87 7.68 -9.53
N ASN A 373 24.88 8.41 -10.03
CA ASN A 373 24.45 8.41 -11.42
C ASN A 373 25.48 9.18 -12.28
N ASN A 374 26.36 8.49 -13.03
CA ASN A 374 26.92 8.94 -14.32
C ASN A 374 28.01 8.03 -14.96
N HIS A 375 27.89 6.69 -14.92
CA HIS A 375 28.83 5.79 -15.63
C HIS A 375 28.14 4.61 -16.34
N ASP A 376 27.17 4.88 -17.21
CA ASP A 376 26.31 3.83 -17.79
C ASP A 376 26.80 3.19 -19.10
N SER A 377 28.02 3.51 -19.57
CA SER A 377 28.54 2.96 -20.85
C SER A 377 29.75 2.03 -20.73
N SER A 378 30.52 2.07 -19.65
CA SER A 378 31.71 1.21 -19.48
C SER A 378 31.42 -0.11 -18.75
N LEU A 379 30.36 -0.19 -17.95
CA LEU A 379 30.00 -1.42 -17.22
C LEU A 379 29.40 -2.51 -18.14
N ILE A 380 28.80 -2.11 -19.27
CA ILE A 380 28.11 -3.03 -20.20
C ILE A 380 29.10 -3.85 -21.06
N GLU A 381 30.35 -3.40 -21.22
CA GLU A 381 31.41 -4.16 -21.93
C GLU A 381 31.95 -5.35 -21.10
N ASN A 382 31.82 -5.33 -19.77
CA ASN A 382 32.31 -6.39 -18.87
C ASN A 382 31.29 -7.50 -18.56
N ALA A 383 30.19 -7.59 -19.29
CA ALA A 383 29.12 -8.58 -19.09
C ALA A 383 29.53 -10.05 -19.38
N PHE A 384 30.66 -10.25 -20.07
CA PHE A 384 31.11 -11.57 -20.51
C PHE A 384 32.10 -12.19 -19.52
N ILE A 385 31.79 -13.41 -19.11
CA ILE A 385 32.70 -14.25 -18.34
C ILE A 385 33.29 -15.27 -19.30
N ASP A 386 34.61 -15.22 -19.49
CA ASP A 386 35.36 -16.23 -20.23
C ASP A 386 35.24 -17.58 -19.49
N GLU A 387 34.99 -18.66 -20.24
CA GLU A 387 34.75 -20.00 -19.72
C GLU A 387 35.87 -20.45 -18.77
N LYS A 388 37.12 -20.01 -19.00
CA LYS A 388 38.26 -20.33 -18.13
C LYS A 388 38.13 -19.85 -16.68
N TYR A 389 37.25 -18.87 -16.41
CA TYR A 389 36.98 -18.37 -15.06
C TYR A 389 35.83 -19.09 -14.37
N LEU A 390 35.20 -20.08 -15.02
CA LEU A 390 34.09 -20.85 -14.49
C LEU A 390 34.49 -22.30 -14.26
N ILE A 391 34.25 -22.79 -13.05
CA ILE A 391 34.36 -24.19 -12.70
C ILE A 391 32.94 -24.73 -12.50
N LEU A 392 32.50 -25.65 -13.36
CA LEU A 392 31.21 -26.32 -13.23
C LEU A 392 31.27 -27.40 -12.15
N GLY A 393 30.25 -27.45 -11.30
CA GLY A 393 30.06 -28.45 -10.26
C GLY A 393 28.82 -29.31 -10.48
N ASP A 394 28.24 -29.80 -9.40
CA ASP A 394 27.11 -30.72 -9.43
C ASP A 394 25.83 -30.08 -10.01
N LYS A 395 25.00 -30.89 -10.67
CA LYS A 395 23.68 -30.46 -11.15
C LYS A 395 22.75 -30.16 -9.96
N LEU A 396 22.25 -28.94 -9.88
CA LEU A 396 21.28 -28.49 -8.86
C LEU A 396 19.83 -28.72 -9.29
N GLY A 397 19.56 -28.68 -10.59
CA GLY A 397 18.21 -28.90 -11.11
C GLY A 397 18.10 -28.76 -12.62
N GLU A 398 16.89 -28.98 -13.12
CA GLU A 398 16.52 -28.85 -14.52
C GLU A 398 15.13 -28.23 -14.63
N GLY A 399 14.94 -27.36 -15.62
CA GLY A 399 13.66 -26.75 -15.94
C GLY A 399 13.44 -26.63 -17.45
N GLN A 400 12.35 -25.95 -17.81
CA GLN A 400 11.96 -25.73 -19.21
C GLN A 400 13.04 -24.99 -20.01
N PHE A 401 13.78 -24.09 -19.36
CA PHE A 401 14.76 -23.21 -20.01
C PHE A 401 16.17 -23.78 -20.07
N GLY A 402 16.44 -24.89 -19.35
CA GLY A 402 17.80 -25.42 -19.25
C GLY A 402 18.08 -26.15 -17.96
N GLU A 403 19.36 -26.44 -17.76
CA GLU A 403 19.91 -27.12 -16.59
C GLU A 403 20.65 -26.11 -15.71
N VAL A 404 20.57 -26.31 -14.40
CA VAL A 404 21.23 -25.44 -13.42
C VAL A 404 22.24 -26.27 -12.65
N TYR A 405 23.46 -25.79 -12.60
CA TYR A 405 24.59 -26.41 -11.93
C TYR A 405 25.10 -25.50 -10.82
N HIS A 406 25.71 -26.09 -9.81
CA HIS A 406 26.61 -25.39 -8.93
C HIS A 406 27.86 -25.01 -9.71
N GLY A 407 28.52 -23.93 -9.31
CA GLY A 407 29.82 -23.58 -9.88
C GLY A 407 30.64 -22.70 -8.96
N LYS A 408 31.87 -22.44 -9.40
CA LYS A 408 32.77 -21.47 -8.79
C LYS A 408 33.23 -20.48 -9.86
N LEU A 409 33.09 -19.19 -9.57
CA LEU A 409 33.62 -18.09 -10.36
C LEU A 409 34.96 -17.67 -9.77
N ILE A 410 35.98 -17.59 -10.61
CA ILE A 410 37.32 -17.15 -10.25
C ILE A 410 37.40 -15.63 -10.47
N GLY A 411 37.48 -14.85 -9.39
CA GLY A 411 37.68 -13.40 -9.43
C GLY A 411 39.15 -13.01 -9.29
N ASN A 412 39.51 -11.85 -9.85
CA ASN A 412 40.78 -11.18 -9.60
C ASN A 412 40.54 -10.03 -8.61
N ASP A 413 41.08 -10.13 -7.39
CA ASP A 413 41.07 -9.03 -6.43
C ASP A 413 42.38 -8.24 -6.59
N GLU A 414 42.33 -7.15 -7.35
CA GLU A 414 43.45 -6.20 -7.46
C GLU A 414 43.51 -5.35 -6.19
N ASN A 415 44.09 -5.91 -5.12
CA ASN A 415 44.46 -5.09 -3.97
C ASN A 415 45.61 -4.15 -4.39
N ASN A 416 45.53 -2.87 -4.00
CA ASN A 416 46.51 -1.78 -4.22
C ASN A 416 47.98 -2.08 -3.80
N ASN A 417 48.27 -3.29 -3.31
CA ASN A 417 49.60 -3.75 -2.91
C ASN A 417 50.25 -4.71 -3.93
N GLY A 418 49.67 -4.91 -5.12
CA GLY A 418 50.30 -5.71 -6.19
C GLY A 418 50.29 -7.23 -5.98
N ILE A 419 49.50 -7.73 -5.01
CA ILE A 419 49.26 -9.18 -4.82
C ILE A 419 47.86 -9.50 -5.36
N THR A 420 47.79 -10.17 -6.50
CA THR A 420 46.53 -10.65 -7.07
C THR A 420 46.03 -11.82 -6.20
N LYS A 421 44.97 -11.59 -5.42
CA LYS A 421 44.30 -12.66 -4.68
C LYS A 421 43.17 -13.19 -5.55
N TYR A 422 43.22 -14.47 -5.91
CA TYR A 422 42.09 -15.12 -6.56
C TYR A 422 40.99 -15.36 -5.51
N THR A 423 39.81 -14.77 -5.72
CA THR A 423 38.62 -15.07 -4.91
C THR A 423 37.81 -16.15 -5.62
N LEU A 424 37.39 -17.18 -4.88
CA LEU A 424 36.49 -18.21 -5.39
C LEU A 424 35.09 -17.93 -4.86
N GLN A 425 34.22 -17.45 -5.75
CA GLN A 425 32.82 -17.19 -5.42
C GLN A 425 31.94 -18.36 -5.85
N HIS A 426 31.13 -18.89 -4.94
CA HIS A 426 30.14 -19.90 -5.29
C HIS A 426 28.98 -19.27 -6.07
N VAL A 427 28.60 -19.90 -7.18
CA VAL A 427 27.60 -19.40 -8.13
C VAL A 427 26.65 -20.51 -8.55
N ALA A 428 25.50 -20.13 -9.10
CA ALA A 428 24.63 -21.02 -9.86
C ALA A 428 24.84 -20.75 -11.37
N ILE A 429 25.10 -21.80 -12.15
CA ILE A 429 25.34 -21.71 -13.60
C ILE A 429 24.12 -22.31 -14.31
N LYS A 430 23.30 -21.47 -14.93
CA LYS A 430 22.15 -21.90 -15.73
C LYS A 430 22.56 -22.03 -17.19
N GLN A 431 22.75 -23.26 -17.65
CA GLN A 431 23.02 -23.58 -19.05
C GLN A 431 21.69 -23.64 -19.81
N LEU A 432 21.51 -22.76 -20.81
CA LEU A 432 20.31 -22.76 -21.63
C LEU A 432 20.30 -23.95 -22.59
N ARG A 433 19.12 -24.48 -22.94
CA ARG A 433 19.04 -25.56 -23.95
C ARG A 433 19.56 -25.07 -25.30
N GLN A 434 20.13 -25.99 -26.09
CA GLN A 434 20.71 -25.70 -27.41
C GLN A 434 19.73 -24.88 -28.27
N THR A 435 20.19 -23.74 -28.77
CA THR A 435 19.37 -22.76 -29.51
C THR A 435 19.98 -22.50 -30.88
N GLN A 436 19.14 -22.30 -31.89
CA GLN A 436 19.62 -21.86 -33.21
C GLN A 436 20.24 -20.46 -33.10
N ASN A 437 21.26 -20.16 -33.92
CA ASN A 437 22.04 -18.91 -33.85
C ASN A 437 21.20 -17.62 -33.85
N SER A 438 20.04 -17.59 -34.50
CA SER A 438 19.14 -16.42 -34.50
C SER A 438 18.49 -16.14 -33.12
N PHE A 439 18.28 -17.17 -32.31
CA PHE A 439 17.64 -17.06 -30.98
C PHE A 439 18.65 -16.66 -29.89
N ILE A 440 19.93 -16.95 -30.10
CA ILE A 440 21.04 -16.58 -29.22
C ILE A 440 21.15 -15.05 -29.09
N GLN A 441 20.93 -14.30 -30.18
CA GLN A 441 21.01 -12.83 -30.16
C GLN A 441 19.86 -12.17 -29.39
N GLU A 442 18.65 -12.74 -29.45
CA GLU A 442 17.50 -12.27 -28.67
C GLU A 442 17.72 -12.53 -27.18
N LEU A 443 18.14 -13.74 -26.82
CA LEU A 443 18.50 -14.12 -25.45
C LEU A 443 19.65 -13.27 -24.91
N TYR A 444 20.61 -12.92 -25.76
CA TYR A 444 21.71 -12.02 -25.42
C TYR A 444 21.23 -10.61 -25.07
N ASN A 445 20.35 -10.03 -25.89
CA ASN A 445 19.80 -8.70 -25.64
C ASN A 445 18.90 -8.69 -24.38
N GLU A 446 18.18 -9.78 -24.11
CA GLU A 446 17.39 -9.95 -22.90
C GLU A 446 18.28 -10.10 -21.66
N GLY A 447 19.31 -10.95 -21.74
CA GLY A 447 20.30 -11.16 -20.67
C GLY A 447 21.06 -9.89 -20.30
N LYS A 448 21.42 -9.04 -21.27
CA LYS A 448 22.03 -7.72 -21.04
C LYS A 448 21.14 -6.79 -20.21
N ARG A 449 19.83 -6.79 -20.45
CA ARG A 449 18.90 -5.96 -19.68
C ARG A 449 18.73 -6.50 -18.26
N MET A 450 18.70 -7.83 -18.12
CA MET A 450 18.61 -8.48 -16.81
C MET A 450 19.89 -8.30 -15.97
N LEU A 451 21.06 -8.17 -16.60
CA LEU A 451 22.33 -7.85 -15.91
C LEU A 451 22.30 -6.50 -15.19
N SER A 452 21.51 -5.54 -15.68
CA SER A 452 21.36 -4.22 -15.06
C SER A 452 20.46 -4.22 -13.81
N LEU A 453 19.83 -5.35 -13.49
CA LEU A 453 18.97 -5.46 -12.32
C LEU A 453 19.81 -5.62 -11.05
N ASP A 454 19.66 -4.66 -10.13
CA ASP A 454 20.30 -4.71 -8.83
C ASP A 454 19.26 -4.41 -7.75
N HIS A 455 18.81 -5.46 -7.06
CA HIS A 455 17.81 -5.36 -6.00
C HIS A 455 17.99 -6.51 -5.00
N PRO A 456 17.87 -6.29 -3.68
CA PRO A 456 18.14 -7.31 -2.66
C PRO A 456 17.28 -8.58 -2.80
N TYR A 457 16.05 -8.45 -3.33
CA TYR A 457 15.10 -9.56 -3.48
C TYR A 457 14.99 -10.10 -4.92
N ILE A 458 15.97 -9.80 -5.76
CA ILE A 458 16.15 -10.39 -7.09
C ILE A 458 17.46 -11.16 -7.10
N VAL A 459 17.48 -12.33 -7.75
CA VAL A 459 18.70 -13.10 -7.97
C VAL A 459 19.63 -12.31 -8.89
N LYS A 460 20.81 -11.96 -8.39
CA LYS A 460 21.80 -11.21 -9.15
C LYS A 460 22.38 -12.07 -10.28
N ILE A 461 22.54 -11.45 -11.45
CA ILE A 461 23.29 -12.04 -12.56
C ILE A 461 24.69 -11.44 -12.54
N PHE A 462 25.70 -12.28 -12.38
CA PHE A 462 27.09 -11.85 -12.39
C PHE A 462 27.64 -11.69 -13.80
N GLY A 463 27.15 -12.49 -14.76
CA GLY A 463 27.60 -12.40 -16.14
C GLY A 463 27.02 -13.48 -17.03
N ILE A 464 27.39 -13.42 -18.30
CA ILE A 464 27.00 -14.35 -19.35
C ILE A 464 28.26 -15.04 -19.87
N CYS A 465 28.28 -16.36 -19.89
CA CYS A 465 29.34 -17.15 -20.53
C CYS A 465 28.81 -17.74 -21.84
N LYS A 466 29.47 -17.43 -22.94
CA LYS A 466 29.13 -17.95 -24.26
C LYS A 466 29.97 -19.20 -24.54
N HIS A 467 29.30 -20.28 -24.89
CA HIS A 467 29.90 -21.53 -25.36
C HIS A 467 29.75 -21.63 -26.88
N GLU A 468 30.37 -22.64 -27.49
CA GLU A 468 30.29 -22.85 -28.95
C GLU A 468 28.85 -23.04 -29.45
N ILE A 469 28.01 -23.75 -28.68
CA ILE A 469 26.64 -24.13 -29.08
C ILE A 469 25.55 -23.75 -28.07
N THR A 470 25.90 -23.04 -27.00
CA THR A 470 24.95 -22.61 -25.95
C THR A 470 25.43 -21.37 -25.18
N ILE A 471 24.57 -20.82 -24.32
CA ILE A 471 24.89 -19.73 -23.38
C ILE A 471 24.63 -20.22 -21.95
N SER A 472 25.49 -19.81 -21.03
CA SER A 472 25.27 -19.92 -19.59
C SER A 472 25.06 -18.56 -18.94
N LEU A 473 24.09 -18.50 -18.02
CA LEU A 473 23.94 -17.37 -17.09
C LEU A 473 24.64 -17.73 -15.77
N VAL A 474 25.51 -16.85 -15.29
CA VAL A 474 26.20 -16.98 -14.00
C VAL A 474 25.44 -16.17 -12.98
N LEU A 475 24.89 -16.83 -11.97
CA LEU A 475 23.89 -16.29 -11.05
C LEU A 475 24.36 -16.40 -9.60
N GLU A 476 23.79 -15.55 -8.76
CA GLU A 476 23.86 -15.68 -7.30
C GLU A 476 23.30 -17.03 -6.83
N LEU A 477 24.08 -17.76 -6.03
CA LEU A 477 23.68 -19.06 -5.49
C LEU A 477 22.74 -18.88 -4.28
N CYS A 478 21.51 -19.37 -4.38
CA CYS A 478 20.57 -19.46 -3.26
C CYS A 478 20.58 -20.89 -2.68
N PRO A 479 21.23 -21.15 -1.53
CA PRO A 479 21.61 -22.50 -1.10
C PRO A 479 20.43 -23.38 -0.66
N TYR A 480 19.28 -22.79 -0.31
CA TYR A 480 18.08 -23.54 0.10
C TYR A 480 17.14 -23.86 -1.07
N GLY A 481 17.48 -23.45 -2.28
CA GLY A 481 16.74 -23.75 -3.50
C GLY A 481 15.33 -23.16 -3.53
N ALA A 482 14.46 -23.76 -4.33
CA ALA A 482 13.12 -23.26 -4.60
C ALA A 482 12.17 -23.43 -3.40
N MET A 483 11.46 -22.35 -3.05
CA MET A 483 10.60 -22.25 -1.88
C MET A 483 9.46 -23.26 -1.88
N ASN A 484 8.90 -23.59 -3.05
CA ASN A 484 7.81 -24.56 -3.14
C ASN A 484 8.21 -25.96 -2.65
N ARG A 485 9.39 -26.44 -3.03
CA ARG A 485 9.94 -27.73 -2.59
C ARG A 485 10.34 -27.64 -1.12
N TRP A 486 10.97 -26.54 -0.74
CA TRP A 486 11.42 -26.33 0.62
C TRP A 486 10.25 -26.31 1.62
N LEU A 487 9.16 -25.58 1.35
CA LEU A 487 7.98 -25.53 2.22
C LEU A 487 7.24 -26.87 2.30
N ARG A 488 7.26 -27.68 1.22
CA ARG A 488 6.68 -29.03 1.27
C ARG A 488 7.40 -29.94 2.28
N LEU A 489 8.71 -29.75 2.46
CA LEU A 489 9.52 -30.48 3.43
C LEU A 489 9.47 -29.85 4.83
N ASN A 490 9.12 -28.55 4.94
CA ASN A 490 9.14 -27.78 6.17
C ASN A 490 7.75 -27.25 6.55
N LYS A 491 6.77 -28.16 6.70
CA LYS A 491 5.36 -27.83 6.99
C LYS A 491 5.11 -27.10 8.32
N THR A 492 6.09 -27.12 9.22
CA THR A 492 6.03 -26.45 10.54
C THR A 492 6.62 -25.03 10.51
N PHE A 493 7.13 -24.57 9.36
CA PHE A 493 7.72 -23.24 9.24
C PHE A 493 6.66 -22.17 9.51
N ARG A 494 6.96 -21.20 10.39
CA ARG A 494 5.92 -20.26 10.85
C ARG A 494 5.43 -19.38 9.71
N ILE A 495 4.11 -19.19 9.67
CA ILE A 495 3.43 -18.38 8.65
C ILE A 495 3.96 -16.93 8.60
N SER A 496 4.41 -16.36 9.73
CA SER A 496 4.99 -15.01 9.77
C SER A 496 6.23 -14.87 8.88
N TYR A 497 7.13 -15.86 8.89
CA TYR A 497 8.30 -15.85 7.99
C TYR A 497 7.89 -16.04 6.53
N ILE A 498 6.86 -16.85 6.26
CA ILE A 498 6.31 -17.02 4.90
C ILE A 498 5.76 -15.69 4.39
N LEU A 499 5.01 -14.95 5.20
CA LEU A 499 4.49 -13.63 4.85
C LEU A 499 5.61 -12.60 4.68
N ASN A 500 6.68 -12.69 5.47
CA ASN A 500 7.87 -11.87 5.28
C ASN A 500 8.55 -12.14 3.94
N TYR A 501 8.61 -13.40 3.49
CA TYR A 501 9.06 -13.69 2.13
C TYR A 501 8.11 -13.12 1.08
N MET A 502 6.79 -13.19 1.26
CA MET A 502 5.84 -12.62 0.29
C MET A 502 5.95 -11.10 0.22
N TYR A 503 6.27 -10.43 1.33
CA TYR A 503 6.62 -9.00 1.32
C TYR A 503 7.84 -8.71 0.44
N GLN A 504 8.90 -9.53 0.55
CA GLN A 504 10.12 -9.38 -0.25
C GLN A 504 9.87 -9.63 -1.74
N VAL A 505 9.05 -10.64 -2.05
CA VAL A 505 8.61 -10.91 -3.43
C VAL A 505 7.83 -9.71 -3.98
N SER A 506 6.91 -9.14 -3.20
CA SER A 506 6.16 -7.94 -3.60
C SER A 506 7.09 -6.76 -3.89
N ASP A 507 8.12 -6.58 -3.07
CA ASP A 507 9.10 -5.50 -3.22
C ASP A 507 10.00 -5.69 -4.45
N GLY A 508 10.49 -6.90 -4.69
CA GLY A 508 11.26 -7.21 -5.90
C GLY A 508 10.42 -7.10 -7.18
N MET A 509 9.15 -7.52 -7.15
CA MET A 509 8.25 -7.37 -8.30
C MET A 509 7.91 -5.91 -8.61
N ASN A 510 7.76 -5.07 -7.58
CA ASN A 510 7.63 -3.63 -7.77
C ASN A 510 8.83 -3.05 -8.53
N TYR A 511 10.05 -3.38 -8.10
CA TYR A 511 11.27 -2.93 -8.79
C TYR A 511 11.31 -3.35 -10.27
N LEU A 512 10.89 -4.58 -10.59
CA LEU A 512 10.81 -5.03 -11.98
C LEU A 512 9.84 -4.20 -12.81
N HIS A 513 8.66 -3.91 -12.25
CA HIS A 513 7.64 -3.12 -12.93
C HIS A 513 8.09 -1.68 -13.13
N GLU A 514 8.81 -1.07 -12.17
CA GLU A 514 9.42 0.26 -12.32
C GLU A 514 10.44 0.31 -13.47
N LYS A 515 11.10 -0.81 -13.74
CA LYS A 515 12.00 -1.00 -14.90
C LYS A 515 11.25 -1.43 -16.18
N ASN A 516 9.92 -1.40 -16.18
CA ASN A 516 9.04 -1.85 -17.27
C ASN A 516 9.23 -3.31 -17.69
N ILE A 517 9.57 -4.18 -16.73
CA ILE A 517 9.78 -5.61 -16.94
C ILE A 517 8.57 -6.38 -16.39
N ILE A 518 7.89 -7.15 -17.24
CA ILE A 518 6.89 -8.13 -16.81
C ILE A 518 7.57 -9.48 -16.62
N HIS A 519 7.39 -10.11 -15.46
CA HIS A 519 7.99 -11.41 -15.16
C HIS A 519 7.34 -12.55 -15.94
N ARG A 520 6.00 -12.58 -16.03
CA ARG A 520 5.16 -13.58 -16.75
C ARG A 520 5.30 -15.04 -16.29
N ASP A 521 6.06 -15.30 -15.25
CA ASP A 521 6.18 -16.62 -14.64
C ASP A 521 6.41 -16.53 -13.12
N LEU A 522 5.74 -15.56 -12.48
CA LEU A 522 5.82 -15.45 -11.03
C LEU A 522 5.08 -16.63 -10.39
N ALA A 523 5.83 -17.47 -9.69
CA ALA A 523 5.32 -18.66 -9.01
C ALA A 523 6.28 -19.05 -7.89
N LEU A 524 5.81 -19.81 -6.91
CA LEU A 524 6.61 -20.18 -5.74
C LEU A 524 7.85 -21.04 -6.11
N ARG A 525 7.83 -21.72 -7.26
CA ARG A 525 9.00 -22.45 -7.80
C ARG A 525 10.14 -21.55 -8.28
N ASN A 526 9.82 -20.30 -8.59
CA ASN A 526 10.76 -19.28 -9.05
C ASN A 526 11.18 -18.33 -7.91
N ILE A 527 10.72 -18.58 -6.69
CA ILE A 527 11.21 -17.90 -5.48
C ILE A 527 12.26 -18.79 -4.81
N LEU A 528 13.51 -18.32 -4.74
CA LEU A 528 14.61 -19.04 -4.12
C LEU A 528 14.86 -18.53 -2.71
N ILE A 529 15.20 -19.44 -1.80
CA ILE A 529 15.51 -19.10 -0.41
C ILE A 529 17.03 -18.91 -0.29
N MET A 530 17.43 -17.69 0.12
CA MET A 530 18.82 -17.35 0.39
C MET A 530 19.17 -17.67 1.85
N SER A 531 18.28 -17.30 2.77
CA SER A 531 18.43 -17.55 4.21
C SER A 531 17.05 -17.61 4.87
N LYS A 532 16.99 -17.83 6.19
CA LYS A 532 15.74 -17.89 6.96
C LYS A 532 14.90 -16.60 6.90
N THR A 533 15.54 -15.50 6.55
CA THR A 533 14.92 -14.17 6.51
C THR A 533 14.96 -13.56 5.13
N VAL A 534 15.60 -14.17 4.14
CA VAL A 534 15.75 -13.60 2.79
C VAL A 534 15.37 -14.60 1.71
N CYS A 535 14.46 -14.19 0.82
CA CYS A 535 14.17 -14.85 -0.46
C CYS A 535 14.48 -13.93 -1.64
N LYS A 536 14.62 -14.54 -2.82
CA LYS A 536 14.94 -13.84 -4.07
C LYS A 536 14.11 -14.38 -5.22
N ILE A 537 13.61 -13.47 -6.06
CA ILE A 537 12.90 -13.77 -7.30
C ILE A 537 13.93 -14.20 -8.35
N SER A 538 13.64 -15.29 -9.05
CA SER A 538 14.50 -15.90 -10.05
C SER A 538 13.75 -16.25 -11.32
N ASP A 539 14.48 -16.77 -12.30
CA ASP A 539 13.97 -17.32 -13.56
C ASP A 539 13.10 -16.36 -14.41
N PHE A 540 13.77 -15.33 -14.91
CA PHE A 540 13.26 -14.40 -15.91
C PHE A 540 13.29 -14.96 -17.35
N GLY A 541 13.38 -16.29 -17.54
CA GLY A 541 13.44 -16.92 -18.88
C GLY A 541 12.17 -16.71 -19.73
N LEU A 542 11.12 -16.19 -19.10
CA LEU A 542 9.92 -15.66 -19.72
C LEU A 542 9.71 -14.19 -19.37
N SER A 543 10.71 -13.38 -19.05
CA SER A 543 10.48 -11.94 -18.83
C SER A 543 10.41 -11.19 -20.16
N ARG A 544 9.79 -10.00 -20.22
CA ARG A 544 9.99 -9.06 -21.35
C ARG A 544 9.86 -7.61 -20.90
N VAL A 545 10.66 -6.77 -21.55
CA VAL A 545 10.51 -5.31 -21.49
C VAL A 545 9.41 -4.88 -22.45
N LEU A 546 8.47 -4.07 -21.96
CA LEU A 546 7.46 -3.43 -22.80
C LEU A 546 8.08 -2.29 -23.61
N GLY A 547 7.75 -2.19 -24.90
CA GLY A 547 8.02 -0.97 -25.69
C GLY A 547 6.95 0.11 -25.41
N ASP A 548 6.86 1.13 -26.26
CA ASP A 548 5.84 2.20 -26.13
C ASP A 548 4.39 1.66 -26.07
N ASN A 549 4.16 0.49 -26.66
CA ASN A 549 2.93 -0.28 -26.48
C ASN A 549 3.03 -1.09 -25.18
N ARG A 550 2.23 -0.72 -24.17
CA ARG A 550 2.15 -1.32 -22.83
C ARG A 550 1.61 -2.77 -22.78
N TYR A 551 1.65 -3.50 -23.90
CA TYR A 551 1.10 -4.84 -24.06
C TYR A 551 1.98 -5.71 -24.97
N TYR A 552 2.01 -7.02 -24.70
CA TYR A 552 2.75 -7.99 -25.51
C TYR A 552 1.90 -9.22 -25.84
N GLN A 553 1.87 -9.64 -27.11
CA GLN A 553 1.11 -10.82 -27.58
C GLN A 553 2.05 -11.96 -28.00
N ILE A 554 1.78 -13.19 -27.55
CA ILE A 554 2.56 -14.39 -27.91
C ILE A 554 1.91 -15.15 -29.07
N GLY A 555 2.70 -15.72 -29.99
CA GLY A 555 2.23 -16.66 -31.03
C GLY A 555 1.85 -18.04 -30.49
N GLN A 556 0.98 -18.78 -31.21
CA GLN A 556 0.19 -19.92 -30.71
C GLN A 556 0.94 -21.20 -30.23
N ASN A 557 2.28 -21.27 -30.23
CA ASN A 557 3.03 -22.53 -30.06
C ASN A 557 3.94 -22.64 -28.81
N ARG A 558 3.73 -21.86 -27.74
CA ARG A 558 4.49 -22.02 -26.47
C ARG A 558 3.62 -22.67 -25.38
N ARG A 559 4.14 -23.73 -24.73
CA ARG A 559 3.55 -24.28 -23.49
C ARG A 559 3.76 -23.27 -22.36
N LEU A 560 2.66 -22.68 -21.90
CA LEU A 560 2.62 -21.65 -20.87
C LEU A 560 2.13 -22.23 -19.53
N PRO A 561 2.56 -21.68 -18.38
CA PRO A 561 2.16 -22.11 -17.04
C PRO A 561 0.73 -21.62 -16.72
N SER A 562 -0.27 -22.18 -17.39
CA SER A 562 -1.64 -21.64 -17.41
C SER A 562 -2.30 -21.46 -16.04
N ILE A 563 -1.96 -22.26 -15.03
CA ILE A 563 -2.59 -22.17 -13.71
C ILE A 563 -2.18 -20.94 -12.88
N TRP A 564 -1.18 -20.17 -13.32
CA TRP A 564 -0.81 -18.88 -12.70
C TRP A 564 -1.33 -17.67 -13.45
N TYR A 565 -2.05 -17.87 -14.56
CA TYR A 565 -2.48 -16.79 -15.43
C TYR A 565 -3.92 -16.35 -15.19
N PRO A 566 -4.19 -15.05 -15.39
CA PRO A 566 -5.53 -14.50 -15.28
C PRO A 566 -6.39 -14.89 -16.50
N PRO A 567 -7.72 -14.81 -16.39
CA PRO A 567 -8.67 -15.21 -17.43
C PRO A 567 -8.38 -14.59 -18.80
N GLU A 568 -8.02 -13.30 -18.84
CA GLU A 568 -7.73 -12.57 -20.06
C GLU A 568 -6.55 -13.16 -20.82
N VAL A 569 -5.51 -13.65 -20.12
CA VAL A 569 -4.34 -14.31 -20.73
C VAL A 569 -4.68 -15.72 -21.22
N LEU A 570 -5.57 -16.43 -20.49
CA LEU A 570 -6.05 -17.75 -20.89
C LEU A 570 -6.91 -17.71 -22.15
N GLU A 571 -7.68 -16.64 -22.33
CA GLU A 571 -8.52 -16.40 -23.50
C GLU A 571 -7.73 -15.79 -24.66
N THR A 572 -6.93 -14.77 -24.38
CA THR A 572 -6.08 -14.06 -25.34
C THR A 572 -4.72 -13.80 -24.71
N PRO A 573 -3.61 -14.35 -25.22
CA PRO A 573 -2.29 -14.27 -24.56
C PRO A 573 -1.67 -12.86 -24.65
N LEU A 574 -2.31 -11.88 -24.00
CA LEU A 574 -1.97 -10.47 -23.92
C LEU A 574 -1.39 -10.21 -22.52
N PHE A 575 -0.10 -9.87 -22.48
CA PHE A 575 0.62 -9.66 -21.23
C PHE A 575 0.80 -8.17 -20.93
N HIS A 576 0.50 -7.79 -19.69
CA HIS A 576 0.74 -6.48 -19.07
C HIS A 576 1.13 -6.69 -17.60
N SER A 577 1.49 -5.62 -16.88
CA SER A 577 1.93 -5.68 -15.47
C SER A 577 0.94 -6.39 -14.54
N GLN A 578 -0.38 -6.22 -14.74
CA GLN A 578 -1.40 -6.86 -13.90
C GLN A 578 -1.43 -8.39 -13.99
N VAL A 579 -0.90 -8.96 -15.07
CA VAL A 579 -0.75 -10.42 -15.17
C VAL A 579 0.11 -10.95 -14.03
N ASP A 580 1.19 -10.23 -13.69
CA ASP A 580 2.03 -10.62 -12.57
C ASP A 580 1.32 -10.43 -11.22
N ILE A 581 0.39 -9.47 -11.09
CA ILE A 581 -0.41 -9.29 -9.86
C ILE A 581 -1.30 -10.51 -9.61
N TRP A 582 -1.96 -11.02 -10.65
CA TRP A 582 -2.72 -12.27 -10.53
C TRP A 582 -1.81 -13.42 -10.12
N SER A 583 -0.67 -13.59 -10.81
CA SER A 583 0.32 -14.62 -10.50
C SER A 583 0.88 -14.49 -9.08
N PHE A 584 1.01 -13.28 -8.55
CA PHE A 584 1.38 -13.03 -7.15
C PHE A 584 0.33 -13.56 -6.19
N GLY A 585 -0.97 -13.31 -6.42
CA GLY A 585 -2.05 -13.88 -5.62
C GLY A 585 -1.95 -15.41 -5.53
N ILE A 586 -1.71 -16.07 -6.68
CA ILE A 586 -1.49 -17.52 -6.73
C ILE A 586 -0.23 -17.92 -5.96
N THR A 587 0.85 -17.15 -6.08
CA THR A 587 2.11 -17.40 -5.35
C THR A 587 1.94 -17.29 -3.83
N VAL A 588 1.17 -16.32 -3.34
CA VAL A 588 0.83 -16.19 -1.91
C VAL A 588 -0.02 -17.40 -1.46
N TRP A 589 -0.95 -17.87 -2.31
CA TRP A 589 -1.73 -19.07 -2.03
C TRP A 589 -0.83 -20.32 -1.94
N GLU A 590 0.10 -20.50 -2.88
CA GLU A 590 1.09 -21.58 -2.82
C GLU A 590 1.92 -21.50 -1.53
N ALA A 591 2.37 -20.31 -1.15
CA ALA A 591 3.20 -20.11 0.03
C ALA A 591 2.44 -20.46 1.32
N THR A 592 1.22 -19.95 1.47
CA THR A 592 0.39 -20.15 2.67
C THR A 592 -0.26 -21.54 2.74
N SER A 593 -0.31 -22.28 1.63
CA SER A 593 -0.64 -23.72 1.58
C SER A 593 0.58 -24.64 1.73
N TYR A 594 1.76 -24.08 1.98
CA TYR A 594 3.04 -24.78 2.13
C TYR A 594 3.45 -25.56 0.88
N GLY A 595 3.28 -24.95 -0.30
CA GLY A 595 3.71 -25.48 -1.59
C GLY A 595 2.78 -26.55 -2.17
N GLN A 596 1.47 -26.48 -1.88
CA GLN A 596 0.48 -27.28 -2.61
C GLN A 596 0.35 -26.80 -4.06
N THR A 597 -0.10 -27.70 -4.95
CA THR A 597 -0.37 -27.36 -6.35
C THR A 597 -1.70 -26.60 -6.45
N PRO A 598 -1.73 -25.37 -7.00
CA PRO A 598 -2.96 -24.62 -7.23
C PRO A 598 -3.96 -25.39 -8.09
N TYR A 599 -5.25 -25.25 -7.79
CA TYR A 599 -6.39 -25.80 -8.52
C TYR A 599 -6.43 -27.33 -8.64
N LYS A 600 -5.56 -28.07 -7.92
CA LYS A 600 -5.47 -29.53 -8.06
C LYS A 600 -6.81 -30.21 -7.79
N GLN A 601 -7.46 -29.86 -6.68
CA GLN A 601 -8.73 -30.47 -6.28
C GLN A 601 -9.87 -30.08 -7.24
N GLU A 602 -9.91 -28.81 -7.64
CA GLU A 602 -10.91 -28.28 -8.56
C GLU A 602 -10.80 -28.94 -9.94
N LEU A 603 -9.59 -29.07 -10.48
CA LEU A 603 -9.34 -29.71 -11.77
C LEU A 603 -9.59 -31.23 -11.73
N GLU A 604 -9.25 -31.90 -10.63
CA GLU A 604 -9.55 -33.33 -10.43
C GLU A 604 -11.06 -33.57 -10.29
N ALA A 605 -11.81 -32.67 -9.65
CA ALA A 605 -13.26 -32.76 -9.53
C ALA A 605 -14.00 -32.54 -10.87
N MET A 606 -13.36 -31.90 -11.85
CA MET A 606 -13.90 -31.71 -13.21
C MET A 606 -13.65 -32.93 -14.13
N GLN A 607 -13.41 -34.12 -13.56
CA GLN A 607 -13.30 -35.38 -14.30
C GLN A 607 -14.61 -35.73 -15.02
N GLY A 608 -14.52 -35.95 -16.34
CA GLY A 608 -15.66 -36.20 -17.25
C GLY A 608 -15.57 -35.45 -18.58
N MET A 609 -14.79 -34.36 -18.64
CA MET A 609 -14.55 -33.55 -19.85
C MET A 609 -13.16 -33.90 -20.44
N LEU A 610 -13.04 -35.08 -21.06
CA LEU A 610 -11.77 -35.67 -21.50
C LEU A 610 -11.06 -34.87 -22.63
N PHE A 611 -11.79 -34.03 -23.37
CA PHE A 611 -11.26 -33.31 -24.54
C PHE A 611 -10.87 -31.84 -24.26
N GLU A 612 -11.14 -31.30 -23.06
CA GLU A 612 -10.77 -29.93 -22.71
C GLU A 612 -9.35 -29.84 -22.14
N SER A 613 -8.59 -28.86 -22.62
CA SER A 613 -7.30 -28.49 -22.05
C SER A 613 -7.44 -27.91 -20.63
N ILE A 614 -6.37 -27.96 -19.83
CA ILE A 614 -6.35 -27.36 -18.48
C ILE A 614 -6.74 -25.87 -18.52
N SER A 615 -6.26 -25.12 -19.52
CA SER A 615 -6.58 -23.70 -19.69
C SER A 615 -8.07 -23.44 -19.91
N GLN A 616 -8.75 -24.30 -20.68
CA GLN A 616 -10.20 -24.19 -20.92
C GLN A 616 -11.01 -24.49 -19.65
N LYS A 617 -10.63 -25.54 -18.92
CA LYS A 617 -11.27 -25.89 -17.63
C LYS A 617 -11.11 -24.76 -16.62
N LEU A 618 -9.91 -24.19 -16.52
CA LEU A 618 -9.62 -23.09 -15.61
C LEU A 618 -10.36 -21.80 -16.02
N LEU A 619 -10.37 -21.44 -17.30
CA LEU A 619 -11.10 -20.27 -17.79
C LEU A 619 -12.59 -20.36 -17.44
N ARG A 620 -13.20 -21.53 -17.63
CA ARG A 620 -14.60 -21.77 -17.26
C ARG A 620 -14.83 -21.64 -15.75
N PHE A 621 -13.93 -22.21 -14.94
CA PHE A 621 -14.00 -22.11 -13.48
C PHE A 621 -13.98 -20.64 -13.02
N LEU A 622 -13.04 -19.85 -13.56
CA LEU A 622 -12.84 -18.44 -13.21
C LEU A 622 -13.98 -17.54 -13.73
N ARG A 623 -14.53 -17.80 -14.92
CA ARG A 623 -15.68 -17.06 -15.47
C ARG A 623 -16.96 -17.18 -14.65
N ASN A 624 -17.11 -18.27 -13.90
CA ASN A 624 -18.21 -18.46 -12.96
C ASN A 624 -17.93 -17.79 -11.60
N ASP A 625 -16.97 -16.86 -11.57
CA ASP A 625 -16.48 -16.14 -10.40
C ASP A 625 -15.95 -17.03 -9.26
N ASN A 626 -15.57 -18.27 -9.55
CA ASN A 626 -14.92 -19.12 -8.56
C ASN A 626 -13.46 -18.72 -8.39
N ARG A 627 -12.93 -18.89 -7.16
CA ARG A 627 -11.51 -18.70 -6.82
C ARG A 627 -11.00 -19.89 -6.01
N LEU A 628 -9.68 -19.98 -5.85
CA LEU A 628 -9.07 -20.96 -4.94
C LEU A 628 -9.60 -20.76 -3.53
N LYS A 629 -9.87 -21.85 -2.81
CA LYS A 629 -10.30 -21.80 -1.42
C LYS A 629 -9.18 -21.30 -0.51
N GLN A 630 -9.54 -20.61 0.58
CA GLN A 630 -8.59 -20.17 1.60
C GLN A 630 -7.82 -21.37 2.20
N PRO A 631 -6.47 -21.31 2.24
CA PRO A 631 -5.68 -22.33 2.93
C PRO A 631 -5.95 -22.34 4.44
N SER A 632 -5.90 -23.52 5.06
CA SER A 632 -6.29 -23.72 6.48
C SER A 632 -5.56 -22.83 7.49
N ASN A 633 -4.29 -22.50 7.22
CA ASN A 633 -3.45 -21.67 8.11
C ASN A 633 -3.25 -20.25 7.57
N CYS A 634 -4.01 -19.83 6.57
CA CYS A 634 -3.93 -18.49 6.00
C CYS A 634 -4.81 -17.52 6.80
N PRO A 635 -4.26 -16.41 7.33
CA PRO A 635 -5.08 -15.37 7.96
C PRO A 635 -6.09 -14.78 6.98
N ASN A 636 -7.32 -14.49 7.43
CA ASN A 636 -8.39 -13.93 6.58
C ASN A 636 -7.93 -12.71 5.76
N PRO A 637 -7.22 -11.73 6.34
CA PRO A 637 -6.84 -10.56 5.55
C PRO A 637 -5.80 -10.83 4.47
N ILE A 638 -5.00 -11.90 4.63
CA ILE A 638 -4.08 -12.34 3.59
C ILE A 638 -4.87 -13.02 2.46
N TYR A 639 -5.95 -13.72 2.79
CA TYR A 639 -6.86 -14.26 1.79
C TYR A 639 -7.66 -13.17 1.07
N ASP A 640 -8.12 -12.13 1.78
CA ASP A 640 -8.74 -10.95 1.17
C ASP A 640 -7.77 -10.26 0.19
N LEU A 641 -6.48 -10.21 0.54
CA LEU A 641 -5.43 -9.73 -0.36
C LEU A 641 -5.31 -10.62 -1.61
N MET A 642 -5.38 -11.94 -1.48
CA MET A 642 -5.40 -12.85 -2.65
C MET A 642 -6.63 -12.59 -3.53
N LEU A 643 -7.81 -12.45 -2.94
CA LEU A 643 -9.04 -12.15 -3.67
C LEU A 643 -8.94 -10.83 -4.45
N LYS A 644 -8.33 -9.79 -3.86
CA LYS A 644 -8.02 -8.53 -4.56
C LYS A 644 -7.06 -8.72 -5.73
N CYS A 645 -6.06 -9.60 -5.60
CA CYS A 645 -5.17 -9.94 -6.72
C CYS A 645 -5.90 -10.69 -7.84
N TRP A 646 -7.01 -11.37 -7.52
CA TRP A 646 -7.81 -12.16 -8.44
C TRP A 646 -9.13 -11.49 -8.83
N GLU A 647 -9.23 -10.17 -8.71
CA GLU A 647 -10.33 -9.42 -9.32
C GLU A 647 -10.32 -9.64 -10.83
N TYR A 648 -11.50 -9.81 -11.42
CA TYR A 648 -11.63 -10.16 -12.83
C TYR A 648 -11.40 -8.95 -13.76
N GLU A 649 -11.67 -7.73 -13.27
CA GLU A 649 -11.68 -6.48 -14.07
C GLU A 649 -10.35 -5.71 -14.09
#